data_AF-A0A1F5ASH8-F1
#
_entry.id   AF-A0A1F5ASH8-F1
#
_cell.length_a   1.000
_cell.length_b   1.000
_cell.length_c   1.000
_cell.angle_alpha   90.00
_cell.angle_beta   90.00
_cell.angle_gamma   90.00
#
_symmetry.space_group_name_H-M   'P 1'
#
loop_
_entity.id
_entity.type
_entity.pdbx_description
1 polymer ?
#
loop_
_entity_poly.entity_id
_entity_poly.type
_entity_poly.pdbx_seq_one_letter_code
_entity_poly.pdbx_strand_id
1 'polypeptide(L)'
;MSKAKKNHPCLFFFIASIILVWPTSGCSVKDKNPPVKRLQAVRHPTVYVTQADIERGRRNAARFPWAKAIADGILGVADEWAAKDDAWILAQVPGQGACFAYGFTGCPICGAGWGIWDKARASFDNPGHVTCDNGHVLPDAAHPDPGTGWVAPDGRIHYFVGSYNAWVIEKLTLAAAENLSYAYSLTGDERYAAKAALILDAVAAIYPSCGKGSWDYPSTPPSGRLDRPWYQVSRVLVRLIDHYDQIYNSRSLDTPSATAGLTKRQNIETNMLRNAAAYCFEQSQAGGLNNGEADYIRGTLAAGICLDIPEYIAWAVDGPYGIFSFLENNISRDGQYYESSPLYSDHARNLYVTYAEPLLNCRREPYPNGLDLYAHPKMRSALTLLNLSIAGAGHLPPYGDTMPDLSRLDPGPKPENTSDLMAAKRLYERTPDSPEKAKAAALRYYLADSPAGKPHGEAGDPKWLLFHQTELPAQVPPLPAEFKRRIMGTHFLGQEGLGLLRTGARGETALLLRFGPSLNHGHFDDLGYNLFGLGYELTYDLGYEYANTHTQVGWAKQTASHNLVVVDETSQQGLTGGSLRLFADFPGVKLIEASSENSYAGRGVSLYQRTMALVGDGTDAYIVDLFRVRGGSRHDYFAHFRGKLGTVGGVALGRPESGSLAGPEIAWGTKQLNDGDMEGHPNQFYWNPPPGNGYGFLVHPRRGKMTGPVSAQWQADREAHIQVIMPPNSQTEIVTGDAPGIKPNVPRAEYVIARRKGKDLASAFASVIVPFSGTADVLSLESVPLEDSVITSLRGRQEAKFRPHAPHNDKMASPQKVTRSDKAGVATHSNGRGDDEIAARSFLIRHRDGASDFLYSALDDKTRSGADLSLGGKFIFARVKDGAVASLYLVGVREFQGFGLTVKPETTGWEGEVEGVDIKTRALITTADIPDDGRLAGAMITFSNPGYSRTTSYRIAKIVKESGRTKIVLDEPVVVGKGEATEIKGPRTLVSRIPHEYARSVHRQESGFFRGKLIRSASGAETRIVRATPGKTLELEVEDASAFKPGEIFHYIDVQKGDEFRIDAVGRLERLPSGQYQYTGTSAADIRAPRTERILHEKDDPR
;
A
#
# COMPACT_ATOMS: atom_id res chain seq x y z
N MET A 1 -43.04 -34.54 36.80
CA MET A 1 -42.19 -35.09 37.89
C MET A 1 -41.00 -34.16 38.05
N SER A 2 -40.82 -33.44 39.17
CA SER A 2 -40.22 -33.90 40.45
C SER A 2 -38.73 -34.28 40.29
N LYS A 3 -37.72 -33.69 40.98
CA LYS A 3 -37.57 -32.64 42.03
C LYS A 3 -36.14 -32.07 41.84
N ALA A 4 -35.83 -30.77 41.89
CA ALA A 4 -35.92 -29.79 42.99
C ALA A 4 -34.93 -29.98 44.16
N LYS A 5 -34.13 -28.92 44.44
CA LYS A 5 -33.84 -28.21 45.74
C LYS A 5 -32.42 -27.59 45.71
N LYS A 6 -32.02 -26.51 46.41
CA LYS A 6 -32.52 -25.58 47.49
C LYS A 6 -31.59 -24.33 47.46
N ASN A 7 -31.81 -23.12 48.01
CA ASN A 7 -32.99 -22.31 48.39
C ASN A 7 -32.53 -20.86 48.76
N HIS A 8 -33.12 -19.82 48.14
CA HIS A 8 -33.79 -18.62 48.71
C HIS A 8 -33.34 -17.88 50.03
N PRO A 9 -33.80 -16.61 50.28
CA PRO A 9 -32.92 -15.49 50.71
C PRO A 9 -33.46 -14.66 51.93
N CYS A 10 -33.33 -13.32 51.86
CA CYS A 10 -33.75 -12.25 52.83
C CYS A 10 -32.72 -11.94 53.94
N LEU A 11 -32.57 -10.71 54.47
CA LEU A 11 -33.51 -9.57 54.59
C LEU A 11 -32.78 -8.18 54.58
N PHE A 12 -33.53 -7.08 54.36
CA PHE A 12 -33.10 -5.67 54.52
C PHE A 12 -32.88 -5.23 55.99
N PHE A 13 -32.04 -4.21 56.25
CA PHE A 13 -32.41 -2.93 56.91
C PHE A 13 -31.22 -1.92 57.10
N PHE A 14 -31.33 -0.76 56.43
CA PHE A 14 -31.02 0.63 56.87
C PHE A 14 -30.19 0.96 58.15
N ILE A 15 -29.16 1.85 58.05
CA ILE A 15 -29.02 3.19 58.73
C ILE A 15 -27.59 3.80 58.70
N ALA A 16 -27.56 5.15 58.59
CA ALA A 16 -26.52 6.14 58.94
C ALA A 16 -25.11 6.13 58.30
N SER A 17 -24.83 7.21 57.56
CA SER A 17 -23.49 7.74 57.28
C SER A 17 -22.91 8.45 58.51
N ILE A 18 -21.66 8.16 58.88
CA ILE A 18 -20.83 9.03 59.73
C ILE A 18 -19.50 9.26 59.01
N ILE A 19 -19.09 10.53 58.93
CA ILE A 19 -17.83 10.98 58.33
C ILE A 19 -16.69 10.68 59.30
N LEU A 20 -15.64 10.02 58.83
CA LEU A 20 -14.33 10.03 59.49
C LEU A 20 -13.23 9.94 58.42
N VAL A 21 -12.46 11.02 58.33
CA VAL A 21 -11.28 11.17 57.48
C VAL A 21 -10.12 10.40 58.11
N TRP A 22 -9.27 9.73 57.31
CA TRP A 22 -7.79 9.63 57.43
C TRP A 22 -7.22 8.69 56.33
N PRO A 23 -5.90 8.71 56.03
CA PRO A 23 -5.45 9.17 54.71
C PRO A 23 -4.96 8.08 53.74
N THR A 24 -4.81 8.47 52.48
CA THR A 24 -4.24 7.68 51.38
C THR A 24 -2.73 7.46 51.55
N SER A 25 -2.33 6.30 52.06
CA SER A 25 -0.94 5.82 51.97
C SER A 25 -0.67 5.26 50.57
N GLY A 26 0.28 5.86 49.84
CA GLY A 26 0.62 5.43 48.49
C GLY A 26 1.36 4.09 48.43
N CYS A 27 0.91 3.18 47.56
CA CYS A 27 1.73 2.05 47.14
C CYS A 27 2.71 2.51 46.06
N SER A 28 4.00 2.63 46.40
CA SER A 28 5.03 2.82 45.38
C SER A 28 5.30 1.51 44.65
N VAL A 29 5.17 1.54 43.32
CA VAL A 29 5.88 0.60 42.47
C VAL A 29 7.37 0.92 42.63
N LYS A 30 8.20 -0.09 42.92
CA LYS A 30 9.66 0.11 43.00
C LYS A 30 10.23 0.32 41.60
N ASP A 31 10.32 1.57 41.20
CA ASP A 31 11.13 2.00 40.06
C ASP A 31 12.56 1.46 40.23
N LYS A 32 13.02 0.66 39.26
CA LYS A 32 14.40 0.19 39.18
C LYS A 32 15.27 1.05 38.25
N ASN A 33 14.70 2.10 37.68
CA ASN A 33 15.44 3.06 36.86
C ASN A 33 16.17 4.07 37.75
N PRO A 34 17.44 4.40 37.46
CA PRO A 34 18.13 5.49 38.14
C PRO A 34 17.40 6.82 37.87
N PRO A 35 17.45 7.80 38.81
CA PRO A 35 16.78 9.08 38.61
C PRO A 35 17.35 9.79 37.38
N VAL A 36 16.49 10.00 36.37
CA VAL A 36 16.86 10.63 35.10
C VAL A 36 17.32 12.05 35.36
N LYS A 37 18.61 12.30 35.16
CA LYS A 37 19.25 13.57 35.51
C LYS A 37 18.88 14.64 34.49
N ARG A 38 18.18 15.69 34.91
CA ARG A 38 18.00 16.91 34.08
C ARG A 38 19.38 17.55 33.91
N LEU A 39 19.95 17.45 32.71
CA LEU A 39 21.28 18.01 32.41
C LEU A 39 21.27 19.55 32.42
N GLN A 40 20.15 20.15 31.99
CA GLN A 40 19.88 21.59 32.02
C GLN A 40 18.37 21.81 32.22
N ALA A 41 17.95 23.06 32.49
CA ALA A 41 16.55 23.44 32.36
C ALA A 41 16.10 23.26 30.90
N VAL A 42 14.85 22.82 30.69
CA VAL A 42 14.30 22.71 29.32
C VAL A 42 14.30 24.09 28.69
N ARG A 43 14.90 24.17 27.50
CA ARG A 43 14.98 25.38 26.69
C ARG A 43 13.70 25.48 25.89
N HIS A 44 13.21 26.68 25.62
CA HIS A 44 12.03 26.88 24.78
C HIS A 44 12.29 27.99 23.75
N PRO A 45 11.87 27.81 22.47
CA PRO A 45 11.26 26.59 21.93
C PRO A 45 12.26 25.44 21.75
N THR A 46 11.76 24.20 21.79
CA THR A 46 12.55 22.96 21.68
C THR A 46 11.82 21.77 21.04
N VAL A 47 10.53 21.89 20.68
CA VAL A 47 9.80 20.77 20.09
C VAL A 47 10.05 20.75 18.58
N TYR A 48 9.38 21.62 17.81
CA TYR A 48 9.47 21.61 16.34
C TYR A 48 10.49 22.59 15.75
N VAL A 49 10.85 23.63 16.50
CA VAL A 49 11.91 24.60 16.16
C VAL A 49 12.76 24.87 17.39
N THR A 50 14.05 25.19 17.18
CA THR A 50 14.92 25.73 18.22
C THR A 50 15.20 27.22 18.00
N GLN A 51 15.78 27.88 19.00
CA GLN A 51 16.30 29.25 18.86
C GLN A 51 17.24 29.42 17.65
N ALA A 52 18.07 28.42 17.35
CA ALA A 52 18.99 28.46 16.21
C ALA A 52 18.26 28.34 14.85
N ASP A 53 17.13 27.62 14.83
CA ASP A 53 16.24 27.54 13.66
C ASP A 53 15.49 28.85 13.46
N ILE A 54 14.98 29.47 14.52
CA ILE A 54 14.35 30.81 14.47
C ILE A 54 15.31 31.85 13.88
N GLU A 55 16.56 31.88 14.34
CA GLU A 55 17.59 32.76 13.76
C GLU A 55 17.88 32.45 12.30
N ARG A 56 17.82 31.18 11.89
CA ARG A 56 17.94 30.75 10.49
C ARG A 56 16.74 31.23 9.67
N GLY A 57 15.52 31.12 10.19
CA GLY A 57 14.28 31.64 9.59
C GLY A 57 14.34 33.14 9.35
N ARG A 58 14.80 33.92 10.34
CA ARG A 58 15.03 35.37 10.20
C ARG A 58 16.07 35.68 9.11
N ARG A 59 17.19 34.95 9.07
CA ARG A 59 18.21 35.09 7.99
C ARG A 59 17.67 34.71 6.61
N ASN A 60 16.88 33.63 6.53
CA ASN A 60 16.27 33.16 5.29
C ASN A 60 15.26 34.20 4.77
N ALA A 61 14.36 34.71 5.62
CA ALA A 61 13.41 35.77 5.26
C ALA A 61 14.08 37.08 4.84
N ALA A 62 15.25 37.41 5.40
CA ALA A 62 16.03 38.58 4.97
C ALA A 62 16.77 38.37 3.64
N ARG A 63 17.07 37.11 3.26
CA ARG A 63 17.94 36.77 2.12
C ARG A 63 17.19 36.32 0.87
N PHE A 64 16.09 35.58 1.02
CA PHE A 64 15.43 34.88 -0.08
C PHE A 64 14.00 35.39 -0.32
N PRO A 65 13.61 35.71 -1.57
CA PRO A 65 12.25 36.16 -1.88
C PRO A 65 11.15 35.17 -1.49
N TRP A 66 11.39 33.86 -1.64
CA TRP A 66 10.44 32.81 -1.23
C TRP A 66 10.21 32.81 0.29
N ALA A 67 11.29 32.91 1.07
CA ALA A 67 11.24 32.91 2.53
C ALA A 67 10.61 34.19 3.06
N LYS A 68 10.90 35.33 2.41
CA LYS A 68 10.23 36.60 2.70
C LYS A 68 8.73 36.51 2.47
N ALA A 69 8.27 35.94 1.34
CA ALA A 69 6.85 35.79 1.06
C ALA A 69 6.12 34.94 2.11
N ILE A 70 6.75 33.87 2.61
CA ILE A 70 6.21 33.05 3.70
C ILE A 70 6.14 33.85 5.01
N ALA A 71 7.20 34.56 5.37
CA ALA A 71 7.26 35.38 6.58
C ALA A 71 6.24 36.54 6.56
N ASP A 72 6.14 37.26 5.43
CA ASP A 72 5.19 38.35 5.22
C ASP A 72 3.74 37.83 5.27
N GLY A 73 3.46 36.64 4.73
CA GLY A 73 2.14 35.99 4.80
C GLY A 73 1.75 35.60 6.24
N ILE A 74 2.70 35.09 7.03
CA ILE A 74 2.50 34.83 8.46
C ILE A 74 2.18 36.14 9.21
N LEU A 75 2.95 37.20 8.94
CA LEU A 75 2.78 38.50 9.59
C LEU A 75 1.44 39.17 9.23
N GLY A 76 1.02 39.14 7.96
CA GLY A 76 -0.27 39.70 7.54
C GLY A 76 -1.46 39.09 8.30
N VAL A 77 -1.51 37.76 8.38
CA VAL A 77 -2.54 37.06 9.18
C VAL A 77 -2.39 37.38 10.67
N ALA A 78 -1.17 37.42 11.20
CA ALA A 78 -0.92 37.73 12.60
C ALA A 78 -1.38 39.15 12.99
N ASP A 79 -1.11 40.17 12.16
CA ASP A 79 -1.56 41.55 12.40
C ASP A 79 -3.10 41.66 12.33
N GLU A 80 -3.76 40.99 11.38
CA GLU A 80 -5.23 40.94 11.30
C GLU A 80 -5.88 40.40 12.59
N TRP A 81 -5.28 39.37 13.20
CA TRP A 81 -5.76 38.80 14.47
C TRP A 81 -5.31 39.59 15.69
N ALA A 82 -4.11 40.17 15.68
CA ALA A 82 -3.61 41.05 16.74
C ALA A 82 -4.47 42.32 16.90
N ALA A 83 -5.01 42.84 15.80
CA ALA A 83 -5.87 44.02 15.76
C ALA A 83 -7.31 43.77 16.26
N LYS A 84 -7.78 42.52 16.39
CA LYS A 84 -9.14 42.23 16.89
C LYS A 84 -9.24 42.48 18.39
N ASP A 85 -10.40 42.96 18.83
CA ASP A 85 -10.69 43.18 20.25
C ASP A 85 -10.68 41.86 21.06
N ASP A 86 -10.17 41.92 22.29
CA ASP A 86 -10.03 40.76 23.17
C ASP A 86 -11.40 40.19 23.59
N ALA A 87 -12.37 41.05 23.93
CA ALA A 87 -13.70 40.60 24.33
C ALA A 87 -14.48 40.02 23.13
N TRP A 88 -14.30 40.57 21.92
CA TRP A 88 -14.83 39.97 20.69
C TRP A 88 -14.29 38.55 20.47
N ILE A 89 -12.99 38.31 20.63
CA ILE A 89 -12.39 36.98 20.49
C ILE A 89 -12.98 36.01 21.51
N LEU A 90 -13.03 36.41 22.79
CA LEU A 90 -13.59 35.60 23.86
C LEU A 90 -15.06 35.25 23.61
N ALA A 91 -15.85 36.17 23.05
CA ALA A 91 -17.24 35.94 22.69
C ALA A 91 -17.46 34.97 21.52
N GLN A 92 -16.43 34.67 20.71
CA GLN A 92 -16.55 33.66 19.64
C GLN A 92 -16.37 32.23 20.16
N VAL A 93 -15.71 32.03 21.30
CA VAL A 93 -15.34 30.69 21.79
C VAL A 93 -16.61 29.88 22.13
N PRO A 94 -16.79 28.67 21.56
CA PRO A 94 -17.95 27.82 21.87
C PRO A 94 -18.08 27.53 23.37
N GLY A 95 -19.32 27.37 23.86
CA GLY A 95 -19.58 27.12 25.27
C GLY A 95 -19.02 25.78 25.80
N GLN A 96 -18.94 25.64 27.12
CA GLN A 96 -18.59 24.37 27.76
C GLN A 96 -19.57 23.25 27.35
N GLY A 97 -19.04 22.07 27.02
CA GLY A 97 -19.82 20.92 26.59
C GLY A 97 -20.47 21.03 25.21
N ALA A 98 -20.10 22.04 24.40
CA ALA A 98 -20.65 22.26 23.06
C ALA A 98 -20.53 21.03 22.14
N CYS A 99 -21.48 20.92 21.21
CA CYS A 99 -21.39 19.99 20.10
C CYS A 99 -20.35 20.47 19.07
N PHE A 100 -19.58 19.53 18.53
CA PHE A 100 -18.70 19.72 17.38
C PHE A 100 -18.98 18.59 16.38
N ALA A 101 -18.94 18.86 15.08
CA ALA A 101 -19.31 17.89 14.05
C ALA A 101 -18.58 18.10 12.71
N TYR A 102 -18.28 16.99 12.03
CA TYR A 102 -17.55 16.89 10.77
C TYR A 102 -18.35 17.48 9.61
N GLY A 103 -19.66 17.22 9.57
CA GLY A 103 -20.58 17.63 8.51
C GLY A 103 -20.88 16.52 7.49
N PHE A 104 -20.82 15.23 7.88
CA PHE A 104 -20.89 14.11 6.93
C PHE A 104 -22.18 14.01 6.10
N THR A 105 -23.34 14.32 6.69
CA THR A 105 -24.66 14.08 6.09
C THR A 105 -25.07 15.09 5.01
N GLY A 106 -24.41 16.25 4.97
CA GLY A 106 -24.71 17.33 4.02
C GLY A 106 -26.09 17.97 4.22
N CYS A 107 -26.48 18.81 3.25
CA CYS A 107 -27.71 19.59 3.28
C CYS A 107 -28.96 18.72 3.09
N PRO A 108 -29.92 18.70 4.04
CA PRO A 108 -31.14 17.90 3.91
C PRO A 108 -32.07 18.38 2.76
N ILE A 109 -31.88 19.61 2.28
CA ILE A 109 -32.68 20.20 1.19
C ILE A 109 -32.19 19.75 -0.19
N CYS A 110 -30.89 19.51 -0.37
CA CYS A 110 -30.29 19.29 -1.70
C CYS A 110 -29.07 18.35 -1.77
N GLY A 111 -28.70 17.68 -0.68
CA GLY A 111 -27.57 16.74 -0.59
C GLY A 111 -26.17 17.37 -0.63
N ALA A 112 -26.03 18.64 -1.02
CA ALA A 112 -24.75 19.33 -1.11
C ALA A 112 -24.06 19.48 0.25
N GLY A 113 -22.73 19.38 0.29
CA GLY A 113 -21.96 19.67 1.50
C GLY A 113 -21.98 21.15 1.89
N TRP A 114 -21.40 21.47 3.04
CA TRP A 114 -21.06 22.85 3.46
C TRP A 114 -19.57 22.98 3.79
N GLY A 115 -18.74 22.07 3.29
CA GLY A 115 -17.35 21.91 3.74
C GLY A 115 -17.24 21.23 5.11
N ILE A 116 -16.01 21.00 5.56
CA ILE A 116 -15.66 20.31 6.80
C ILE A 116 -14.67 21.17 7.58
N TRP A 117 -14.73 21.17 8.92
CA TRP A 117 -13.67 21.78 9.75
C TRP A 117 -13.39 23.26 9.39
N ASP A 118 -12.13 23.71 9.32
CA ASP A 118 -11.76 25.05 8.85
C ASP A 118 -12.30 25.42 7.45
N LYS A 119 -12.62 24.43 6.62
CA LYS A 119 -13.20 24.61 5.29
C LYS A 119 -14.73 24.65 5.29
N ALA A 120 -15.39 24.53 6.44
CA ALA A 120 -16.82 24.73 6.52
C ALA A 120 -17.17 26.18 6.12
N ARG A 121 -18.25 26.34 5.37
CA ARG A 121 -18.75 27.62 4.85
C ARG A 121 -19.56 28.35 5.93
N ALA A 122 -18.84 28.85 6.92
CA ALA A 122 -19.35 29.66 8.02
C ALA A 122 -18.74 31.08 8.01
N SER A 123 -19.35 32.01 8.75
CA SER A 123 -18.78 33.33 9.03
C SER A 123 -19.07 33.71 10.48
N PHE A 124 -18.17 34.47 11.11
CA PHE A 124 -18.41 35.11 12.40
C PHE A 124 -19.56 36.13 12.35
N ASP A 125 -19.93 36.63 11.17
CA ASP A 125 -21.05 37.55 10.99
C ASP A 125 -22.42 36.85 11.07
N ASN A 126 -22.47 35.52 10.99
CA ASN A 126 -23.69 34.71 11.10
C ASN A 126 -23.45 33.49 12.03
N PRO A 127 -23.30 33.73 13.35
CA PRO A 127 -22.89 32.70 14.28
C PRO A 127 -23.89 31.54 14.37
N GLY A 128 -23.38 30.32 14.57
CA GLY A 128 -24.18 29.09 14.69
C GLY A 128 -24.66 28.50 13.36
N HIS A 129 -24.37 29.14 12.23
CA HIS A 129 -24.87 28.72 10.91
C HIS A 129 -23.76 28.25 9.95
N VAL A 130 -24.12 27.34 9.06
CA VAL A 130 -23.32 26.90 7.90
C VAL A 130 -24.11 27.10 6.61
N THR A 131 -23.41 27.36 5.51
CA THR A 131 -24.02 27.56 4.18
C THR A 131 -23.64 26.40 3.26
N CYS A 132 -24.60 25.64 2.76
CA CYS A 132 -24.30 24.55 1.82
C CYS A 132 -23.83 25.07 0.46
N ASP A 133 -23.29 24.19 -0.39
CA ASP A 133 -22.67 24.63 -1.64
C ASP A 133 -23.64 25.27 -2.63
N ASN A 134 -24.92 24.89 -2.54
CA ASN A 134 -26.04 25.48 -3.28
C ASN A 134 -26.66 26.73 -2.60
N GLY A 135 -26.09 27.22 -1.50
CA GLY A 135 -26.46 28.50 -0.88
C GLY A 135 -27.52 28.45 0.24
N HIS A 136 -28.01 27.27 0.64
CA HIS A 136 -28.92 27.17 1.79
C HIS A 136 -28.16 27.42 3.10
N VAL A 137 -28.66 28.35 3.92
CA VAL A 137 -28.13 28.66 5.26
C VAL A 137 -28.89 27.82 6.28
N LEU A 138 -28.16 27.06 7.11
CA LEU A 138 -28.71 26.11 8.09
C LEU A 138 -28.04 26.30 9.45
N PRO A 139 -28.74 26.13 10.60
CA PRO A 139 -30.16 25.73 10.71
C PRO A 139 -31.12 26.80 10.17
N ASP A 140 -32.32 26.37 9.78
CA ASP A 140 -33.44 27.26 9.45
C ASP A 140 -34.68 26.89 10.30
N ALA A 141 -35.82 27.54 10.06
CA ALA A 141 -37.05 27.29 10.81
C ALA A 141 -37.66 25.89 10.59
N ALA A 142 -37.36 25.22 9.49
CA ALA A 142 -37.78 23.84 9.20
C ALA A 142 -36.75 22.80 9.67
N HIS A 143 -35.48 23.21 9.76
CA HIS A 143 -34.33 22.39 10.16
C HIS A 143 -33.65 22.91 11.45
N PRO A 144 -34.38 23.06 12.58
CA PRO A 144 -33.83 23.66 13.79
C PRO A 144 -32.80 22.75 14.48
N ASP A 145 -31.59 23.26 14.69
CA ASP A 145 -30.54 22.63 15.50
C ASP A 145 -30.28 23.47 16.77
N PRO A 146 -30.64 22.99 17.96
CA PRO A 146 -30.42 23.70 19.22
C PRO A 146 -28.98 23.54 19.77
N GLY A 147 -28.04 23.04 18.97
CA GLY A 147 -26.68 22.67 19.39
C GLY A 147 -26.51 21.18 19.73
N THR A 148 -27.44 20.33 19.28
CA THR A 148 -27.41 18.86 19.47
C THR A 148 -27.72 18.08 18.20
N GLY A 149 -27.83 18.75 17.05
CA GLY A 149 -28.24 18.21 15.78
C GLY A 149 -29.76 18.21 15.57
N TRP A 150 -30.16 18.36 14.30
CA TRP A 150 -31.51 18.17 13.80
C TRP A 150 -31.69 16.73 13.29
N VAL A 151 -32.79 16.07 13.68
CA VAL A 151 -33.10 14.70 13.26
C VAL A 151 -34.03 14.73 12.05
N ALA A 152 -33.56 14.18 10.93
CA ALA A 152 -34.30 14.08 9.68
C ALA A 152 -35.43 13.02 9.75
N PRO A 153 -36.44 13.08 8.87
CA PRO A 153 -37.51 12.07 8.80
C PRO A 153 -37.02 10.65 8.51
N ASP A 154 -35.84 10.50 7.89
CA ASP A 154 -35.18 9.21 7.64
C ASP A 154 -34.34 8.71 8.83
N GLY A 155 -34.27 9.47 9.93
CA GLY A 155 -33.49 9.14 11.14
C GLY A 155 -32.02 9.53 11.10
N ARG A 156 -31.50 10.16 10.04
CA ARG A 156 -30.16 10.77 10.04
C ARG A 156 -30.15 12.03 10.92
N ILE A 157 -28.97 12.39 11.42
CA ILE A 157 -28.77 13.60 12.24
C ILE A 157 -27.85 14.57 11.49
N HIS A 158 -28.24 15.85 11.43
CA HIS A 158 -27.49 16.92 10.80
C HIS A 158 -27.07 17.95 11.87
N TYR A 159 -25.77 18.19 12.01
CA TYR A 159 -25.20 19.00 13.10
C TYR A 159 -24.66 20.35 12.59
N PHE A 160 -25.57 21.25 12.21
CA PHE A 160 -25.22 22.55 11.63
C PHE A 160 -24.42 23.43 12.62
N VAL A 161 -24.90 23.54 13.85
CA VAL A 161 -24.23 24.29 14.92
C VAL A 161 -22.93 23.59 15.32
N GLY A 162 -22.90 22.25 15.27
CA GLY A 162 -21.70 21.45 15.50
C GLY A 162 -20.58 21.73 14.48
N SER A 163 -20.92 21.85 13.19
CA SER A 163 -19.97 22.23 12.15
C SER A 163 -19.52 23.69 12.26
N TYR A 164 -20.40 24.62 12.67
CA TYR A 164 -20.00 26.00 12.98
C TYR A 164 -18.98 26.05 14.13
N ASN A 165 -19.22 25.34 15.24
CA ASN A 165 -18.30 25.31 16.38
C ASN A 165 -16.93 24.72 16.02
N ALA A 166 -16.90 23.69 15.16
CA ALA A 166 -15.67 23.10 14.64
C ALA A 166 -14.89 24.07 13.73
N TRP A 167 -15.59 24.83 12.89
CA TRP A 167 -14.97 25.90 12.10
C TRP A 167 -14.33 26.98 12.98
N VAL A 168 -15.08 27.49 13.98
CA VAL A 168 -14.59 28.52 14.90
C VAL A 168 -13.32 28.06 15.61
N ILE A 169 -13.33 26.86 16.19
CA ILE A 169 -12.20 26.39 17.01
C ILE A 169 -10.94 26.21 16.17
N GLU A 170 -11.06 25.83 14.90
CA GLU A 170 -9.93 25.78 13.97
C GLU A 170 -9.47 27.16 13.49
N LYS A 171 -10.36 28.13 13.26
CA LYS A 171 -9.92 29.51 12.97
C LYS A 171 -9.16 30.11 14.15
N LEU A 172 -9.59 29.86 15.38
CA LEU A 172 -8.89 30.31 16.58
C LEU A 172 -7.54 29.59 16.79
N THR A 173 -7.50 28.27 16.66
CA THR A 173 -6.29 27.49 16.99
C THR A 173 -5.30 27.38 15.82
N LEU A 174 -5.77 26.99 14.63
CA LEU A 174 -4.93 26.64 13.47
C LEU A 174 -4.68 27.82 12.50
N ALA A 175 -5.46 28.90 12.58
CA ALA A 175 -5.20 30.12 11.79
C ALA A 175 -4.70 31.29 12.66
N ALA A 176 -5.38 31.62 13.76
CA ALA A 176 -5.01 32.75 14.61
C ALA A 176 -3.80 32.46 15.50
N ALA A 177 -3.96 31.57 16.50
CA ALA A 177 -2.90 31.28 17.48
C ALA A 177 -1.61 30.79 16.80
N GLU A 178 -1.73 30.00 15.74
CA GLU A 178 -0.59 29.57 14.93
C GLU A 178 0.19 30.74 14.32
N ASN A 179 -0.43 31.62 13.53
CA ASN A 179 0.34 32.67 12.85
C ASN A 179 0.84 33.72 13.84
N LEU A 180 0.12 33.96 14.94
CA LEU A 180 0.58 34.79 16.06
C LEU A 180 1.84 34.21 16.74
N SER A 181 1.91 32.89 17.00
CA SER A 181 3.11 32.28 17.61
C SER A 181 4.32 32.35 16.68
N TYR A 182 4.13 32.05 15.39
CA TYR A 182 5.19 32.17 14.38
C TYR A 182 5.62 33.63 14.13
N ALA A 183 4.70 34.59 14.18
CA ALA A 183 5.02 36.02 14.08
C ALA A 183 5.85 36.49 15.29
N TYR A 184 5.53 36.05 16.50
CA TYR A 184 6.37 36.28 17.68
C TYR A 184 7.78 35.68 17.50
N SER A 185 7.90 34.42 17.07
CA SER A 185 9.21 33.81 16.76
C SER A 185 10.01 34.60 15.73
N LEU A 186 9.37 35.12 14.68
CA LEU A 186 10.05 35.90 13.63
C LEU A 186 10.46 37.31 14.09
N THR A 187 9.70 37.97 14.97
CA THR A 187 9.88 39.40 15.29
C THR A 187 10.34 39.71 16.71
N GLY A 188 9.92 38.91 17.69
CA GLY A 188 10.01 39.23 19.12
C GLY A 188 8.93 40.20 19.63
N ASP A 189 7.93 40.56 18.81
CA ASP A 189 6.86 41.49 19.22
C ASP A 189 5.84 40.79 20.15
N GLU A 190 5.86 41.19 21.42
CA GLU A 190 4.99 40.69 22.50
C GLU A 190 3.49 40.86 22.21
N ARG A 191 3.07 41.77 21.30
CA ARG A 191 1.65 41.88 20.90
C ARG A 191 1.11 40.55 20.36
N TYR A 192 1.91 39.85 19.55
CA TYR A 192 1.50 38.57 18.98
C TYR A 192 1.42 37.47 20.03
N ALA A 193 2.42 37.38 20.92
CA ALA A 193 2.43 36.41 22.01
C ALA A 193 1.29 36.65 23.02
N ALA A 194 0.97 37.91 23.33
CA ALA A 194 -0.16 38.27 24.18
C ALA A 194 -1.51 37.80 23.59
N LYS A 195 -1.72 38.01 22.29
CA LYS A 195 -2.92 37.59 21.57
C LYS A 195 -3.01 36.05 21.46
N ALA A 196 -1.90 35.38 21.15
CA ALA A 196 -1.84 33.92 21.12
C ALA A 196 -2.15 33.31 22.50
N ALA A 197 -1.56 33.86 23.57
CA ALA A 197 -1.81 33.43 24.94
C ALA A 197 -3.28 33.61 25.35
N LEU A 198 -3.95 34.69 24.95
CA LEU A 198 -5.39 34.90 25.18
C LEU A 198 -6.23 33.81 24.52
N ILE A 199 -5.97 33.51 23.24
CA ILE A 199 -6.74 32.52 22.48
C ILE A 199 -6.54 31.12 23.07
N LEU A 200 -5.29 30.71 23.32
CA LEU A 200 -4.97 29.40 23.88
C LEU A 200 -5.55 29.22 25.29
N ASP A 201 -5.59 30.28 26.10
CA ASP A 201 -6.20 30.28 27.43
C ASP A 201 -7.73 30.11 27.37
N ALA A 202 -8.40 30.82 26.47
CA ALA A 202 -9.85 30.72 26.29
C ALA A 202 -10.27 29.32 25.79
N VAL A 203 -9.51 28.72 24.88
CA VAL A 203 -9.72 27.34 24.45
C VAL A 203 -9.47 26.35 25.59
N ALA A 204 -8.42 26.56 26.40
CA ALA A 204 -8.13 25.71 27.56
C ALA A 204 -9.23 25.73 28.63
N ALA A 205 -9.98 26.84 28.76
CA ALA A 205 -11.11 26.94 29.70
C ALA A 205 -12.32 26.06 29.33
N ILE A 206 -12.49 25.68 28.06
CA ILE A 206 -13.57 24.78 27.61
C ILE A 206 -13.11 23.34 27.40
N TYR A 207 -11.82 23.15 27.11
CA TYR A 207 -11.23 21.88 26.66
C TYR A 207 -11.63 20.63 27.49
N PRO A 208 -11.61 20.65 28.84
CA PRO A 208 -11.97 19.47 29.64
C PRO A 208 -13.43 19.03 29.50
N SER A 209 -14.33 19.95 29.15
CA SER A 209 -15.76 19.66 28.99
C SER A 209 -16.12 19.10 27.61
N CYS A 210 -15.27 19.32 26.61
CA CYS A 210 -15.51 18.98 25.21
C CYS A 210 -14.88 17.62 24.84
N GLY A 211 -15.01 16.61 25.70
CA GLY A 211 -14.32 15.31 25.60
C GLY A 211 -14.91 14.28 24.63
N LYS A 212 -15.95 14.62 23.86
CA LYS A 212 -16.64 13.68 22.95
C LYS A 212 -15.95 13.53 21.58
N GLY A 213 -15.16 14.52 21.16
CA GLY A 213 -14.77 14.66 19.75
C GLY A 213 -15.97 15.01 18.87
N SER A 214 -15.87 14.74 17.57
CA SER A 214 -16.98 14.92 16.61
C SER A 214 -18.18 14.02 16.91
N TRP A 215 -19.37 14.60 17.05
CA TRP A 215 -20.60 13.89 17.45
C TRP A 215 -21.22 13.04 16.32
N ASP A 216 -20.88 13.33 15.06
CA ASP A 216 -21.27 12.58 13.87
C ASP A 216 -20.25 11.51 13.45
N TYR A 217 -19.13 11.37 14.17
CA TYR A 217 -18.13 10.35 13.87
C TYR A 217 -18.47 9.02 14.57
N PRO A 218 -18.36 7.85 13.89
CA PRO A 218 -18.68 6.54 14.45
C PRO A 218 -17.78 6.19 15.65
N SER A 219 -18.25 6.54 16.85
CA SER A 219 -17.50 6.42 18.10
C SER A 219 -18.42 5.96 19.23
N THR A 220 -18.08 4.82 19.86
CA THR A 220 -18.90 4.23 20.93
C THR A 220 -18.00 3.67 22.03
N PRO A 221 -17.97 4.29 23.24
CA PRO A 221 -18.55 5.60 23.54
C PRO A 221 -17.89 6.73 22.73
N PRO A 222 -18.53 7.91 22.62
CA PRO A 222 -17.91 9.10 22.03
C PRO A 222 -16.58 9.41 22.71
N SER A 223 -15.55 9.68 21.90
CA SER A 223 -14.16 9.76 22.35
C SER A 223 -13.37 10.75 21.48
N GLY A 224 -12.82 11.79 22.09
CA GLY A 224 -12.00 12.78 21.40
C GLY A 224 -11.77 14.04 22.23
N ARG A 225 -11.51 15.17 21.57
CA ARG A 225 -11.40 16.51 22.15
C ARG A 225 -11.84 17.55 21.14
N LEU A 226 -12.72 18.47 21.55
CA LEU A 226 -13.33 19.48 20.68
C LEU A 226 -13.95 18.80 19.45
N ASP A 227 -13.56 19.22 18.24
CA ASP A 227 -13.95 18.65 16.96
C ASP A 227 -13.26 17.32 16.62
N ARG A 228 -12.13 17.00 17.26
CA ARG A 228 -11.29 15.87 16.85
C ARG A 228 -11.69 14.55 17.52
N PRO A 229 -12.07 13.51 16.75
CA PRO A 229 -12.37 12.18 17.28
C PRO A 229 -11.10 11.31 17.40
N TRP A 230 -11.03 10.46 18.43
CA TRP A 230 -9.96 9.45 18.63
C TRP A 230 -8.54 10.03 18.46
N TYR A 231 -7.70 9.36 17.67
CA TYR A 231 -6.32 9.73 17.38
C TYR A 231 -6.16 11.11 16.72
N GLN A 232 -7.22 11.63 16.11
CA GLN A 232 -7.17 12.95 15.48
C GLN A 232 -6.99 14.09 16.50
N VAL A 233 -7.24 13.84 17.79
CA VAL A 233 -6.90 14.78 18.88
C VAL A 233 -5.42 15.17 18.82
N SER A 234 -4.55 14.19 18.53
CA SER A 234 -3.12 14.42 18.43
C SER A 234 -2.75 15.37 17.27
N ARG A 235 -3.48 15.30 16.15
CA ARG A 235 -3.26 16.15 14.96
C ARG A 235 -3.34 17.64 15.27
N VAL A 236 -4.18 18.02 16.24
CA VAL A 236 -4.31 19.39 16.75
C VAL A 236 -3.40 19.61 17.97
N LEU A 237 -3.27 18.64 18.87
CA LEU A 237 -2.39 18.75 20.05
C LEU A 237 -0.96 19.12 19.68
N VAL A 238 -0.35 18.48 18.66
CA VAL A 238 1.02 18.81 18.25
C VAL A 238 1.17 20.26 17.77
N ARG A 239 0.11 20.85 17.20
CA ARG A 239 0.08 22.27 16.79
C ARG A 239 -0.07 23.19 17.99
N LEU A 240 -1.01 22.89 18.90
CA LEU A 240 -1.17 23.63 20.16
C LEU A 240 0.11 23.65 21.00
N ILE A 241 0.87 22.55 21.01
CA ILE A 241 2.18 22.46 21.66
C ILE A 241 3.20 23.35 20.95
N ASP A 242 3.32 23.29 19.62
CA ASP A 242 4.21 24.18 18.86
C ASP A 242 3.92 25.67 19.12
N HIS A 243 2.64 26.05 19.15
CA HIS A 243 2.24 27.43 19.40
C HIS A 243 2.62 27.88 20.81
N TYR A 244 2.38 27.03 21.82
CA TYR A 244 2.76 27.29 23.21
C TYR A 244 4.28 27.34 23.41
N ASP A 245 5.02 26.38 22.84
CA ASP A 245 6.48 26.26 22.95
C ASP A 245 7.20 27.50 22.37
N GLN A 246 6.70 28.02 21.24
CA GLN A 246 7.21 29.26 20.63
C GLN A 246 6.97 30.51 21.48
N ILE A 247 5.82 30.63 22.16
CA ILE A 247 5.52 31.79 23.03
C ILE A 247 5.91 31.58 24.50
N TYR A 248 6.51 30.44 24.85
CA TYR A 248 6.72 30.00 26.25
C TYR A 248 7.40 31.04 27.15
N ASN A 249 8.35 31.81 26.59
CA ASN A 249 9.11 32.84 27.31
C ASN A 249 8.38 34.19 27.44
N SER A 250 7.22 34.37 26.80
CA SER A 250 6.42 35.59 26.93
C SER A 250 5.83 35.71 28.34
N ARG A 251 5.96 36.91 28.92
CA ARG A 251 5.35 37.26 30.21
C ARG A 251 3.82 37.26 30.18
N SER A 252 3.22 37.30 28.98
CA SER A 252 1.77 37.29 28.80
C SER A 252 1.13 36.01 29.33
N LEU A 253 1.86 34.89 29.31
CA LEU A 253 1.42 33.61 29.88
C LEU A 253 1.27 33.64 31.41
N ASP A 254 2.00 34.52 32.09
CA ASP A 254 1.99 34.61 33.56
C ASP A 254 0.91 35.59 34.08
N THR A 255 0.11 36.16 33.19
CA THR A 255 -1.07 36.97 33.53
C THR A 255 -2.26 36.09 33.95
N PRO A 256 -3.27 36.65 34.66
CA PRO A 256 -4.48 35.89 35.04
C PRO A 256 -5.21 35.26 33.86
N SER A 257 -5.72 34.05 34.07
CA SER A 257 -6.51 33.27 33.12
C SER A 257 -8.00 33.65 33.14
N ALA A 258 -8.71 33.34 32.06
CA ALA A 258 -10.18 33.25 32.05
C ALA A 258 -10.70 32.18 33.03
N THR A 259 -9.91 31.14 33.31
CA THR A 259 -10.19 30.16 34.38
C THR A 259 -9.77 30.75 35.73
N ALA A 260 -10.76 31.04 36.58
CA ALA A 260 -10.54 31.68 37.87
C ALA A 260 -9.50 30.95 38.75
N GLY A 261 -8.55 31.71 39.28
CA GLY A 261 -7.50 31.20 40.18
C GLY A 261 -6.24 30.67 39.49
N LEU A 262 -6.17 30.66 38.16
CA LEU A 262 -5.00 30.23 37.38
C LEU A 262 -4.33 31.41 36.66
N THR A 263 -3.04 31.27 36.32
CA THR A 263 -2.43 32.03 35.21
C THR A 263 -2.75 31.36 33.88
N LYS A 264 -2.64 32.11 32.77
CA LYS A 264 -2.85 31.55 31.41
C LYS A 264 -1.97 30.33 31.17
N ARG A 265 -0.70 30.38 31.61
CA ARG A 265 0.25 29.26 31.59
C ARG A 265 -0.32 28.02 32.28
N GLN A 266 -0.78 28.16 33.52
CA GLN A 266 -1.30 27.05 34.32
C GLN A 266 -2.56 26.43 33.69
N ASN A 267 -3.45 27.26 33.14
CA ASN A 267 -4.66 26.81 32.46
C ASN A 267 -4.34 26.07 31.16
N ILE A 268 -3.49 26.64 30.30
CA ILE A 268 -3.02 26.03 29.05
C ILE A 268 -2.32 24.69 29.32
N GLU A 269 -1.35 24.66 30.24
CA GLU A 269 -0.62 23.42 30.54
C GLU A 269 -1.53 22.34 31.14
N THR A 270 -2.38 22.67 32.12
CA THR A 270 -3.15 21.67 32.86
C THR A 270 -4.42 21.23 32.12
N ASN A 271 -5.26 22.19 31.74
CA ASN A 271 -6.60 21.90 31.24
C ASN A 271 -6.63 21.54 29.75
N MET A 272 -5.61 21.95 28.98
CA MET A 272 -5.47 21.62 27.57
C MET A 272 -4.33 20.63 27.30
N LEU A 273 -3.07 21.02 27.49
CA LEU A 273 -1.93 20.23 27.01
C LEU A 273 -1.77 18.90 27.76
N ARG A 274 -1.73 18.90 29.10
CA ARG A 274 -1.66 17.67 29.91
C ARG A 274 -2.93 16.83 29.78
N ASN A 275 -4.10 17.45 29.70
CA ASN A 275 -5.38 16.74 29.50
C ASN A 275 -5.38 15.94 28.17
N ALA A 276 -4.99 16.58 27.08
CA ALA A 276 -4.92 15.97 25.76
C ALA A 276 -3.80 14.91 25.68
N ALA A 277 -2.63 15.19 26.27
CA ALA A 277 -1.50 14.26 26.28
C ALA A 277 -1.77 13.01 27.13
N ALA A 278 -2.44 13.14 28.27
CA ALA A 278 -2.86 12.01 29.09
C ALA A 278 -3.85 11.11 28.33
N TYR A 279 -4.81 11.71 27.62
CA TYR A 279 -5.70 10.96 26.72
C TYR A 279 -4.94 10.24 25.60
N CYS A 280 -4.03 10.91 24.91
CA CYS A 280 -3.22 10.28 23.87
C CYS A 280 -2.36 9.14 24.43
N PHE A 281 -1.77 9.31 25.62
CA PHE A 281 -0.97 8.28 26.28
C PHE A 281 -1.82 7.07 26.67
N GLU A 282 -2.96 7.28 27.33
CA GLU A 282 -3.89 6.20 27.71
C GLU A 282 -4.41 5.45 26.48
N GLN A 283 -4.83 6.16 25.43
CA GLN A 283 -5.27 5.51 24.20
C GLN A 283 -4.14 4.72 23.52
N SER A 284 -2.90 5.23 23.53
CA SER A 284 -1.75 4.51 22.95
C SER A 284 -1.37 3.22 23.67
N GLN A 285 -1.82 3.04 24.92
CA GLN A 285 -1.65 1.78 25.65
C GLN A 285 -2.64 0.70 25.19
N ALA A 286 -3.68 1.04 24.45
CA ALA A 286 -4.61 0.06 23.87
C ALA A 286 -3.94 -0.80 22.78
N GLY A 287 -3.04 -0.19 22.00
CA GLY A 287 -2.00 -0.82 21.21
C GLY A 287 -2.31 -1.17 19.75
N GLY A 288 -1.24 -1.39 18.99
CA GLY A 288 -1.21 -1.75 17.58
C GLY A 288 0.02 -1.14 16.90
N LEU A 289 0.19 -1.34 15.58
CA LEU A 289 1.15 -0.54 14.81
C LEU A 289 0.48 0.02 13.55
N ASN A 290 -0.44 0.97 13.71
CA ASN A 290 -1.17 1.61 12.59
C ASN A 290 -1.00 3.14 12.62
N ASN A 291 -1.50 3.83 11.58
CA ASN A 291 -1.37 5.29 11.46
C ASN A 291 -2.06 6.05 12.61
N GLY A 292 -3.19 5.57 13.13
CA GLY A 292 -3.89 6.19 14.26
C GLY A 292 -3.14 6.04 15.59
N GLU A 293 -2.49 4.90 15.79
CA GLU A 293 -1.62 4.66 16.95
C GLU A 293 -0.39 5.58 16.90
N ALA A 294 0.22 5.72 15.72
CA ALA A 294 1.32 6.67 15.51
C ALA A 294 0.88 8.14 15.65
N ASP A 295 -0.42 8.45 15.50
CA ASP A 295 -0.97 9.76 15.84
C ASP A 295 -0.97 9.96 17.36
N TYR A 296 -1.58 9.07 18.16
CA TYR A 296 -1.59 9.22 19.62
C TYR A 296 -0.18 9.43 20.19
N ILE A 297 0.75 8.58 19.78
CA ILE A 297 2.11 8.56 20.34
C ILE A 297 2.89 9.85 20.04
N ARG A 298 2.69 10.53 18.89
CA ARG A 298 3.36 11.82 18.65
C ARG A 298 2.83 12.96 19.53
N GLY A 299 1.55 12.92 19.91
CA GLY A 299 0.94 13.92 20.79
C GLY A 299 1.50 13.77 22.21
N THR A 300 1.58 12.53 22.68
CA THR A 300 2.28 12.13 23.90
C THR A 300 3.75 12.57 23.88
N LEU A 301 4.49 12.30 22.80
CA LEU A 301 5.90 12.69 22.64
C LEU A 301 6.10 14.21 22.69
N ALA A 302 5.36 14.97 21.89
CA ALA A 302 5.47 16.42 21.83
C ALA A 302 5.18 17.06 23.20
N ALA A 303 4.16 16.57 23.90
CA ALA A 303 3.84 17.04 25.26
C ALA A 303 4.92 16.62 26.26
N GLY A 304 5.48 15.42 26.13
CA GLY A 304 6.56 14.92 26.97
C GLY A 304 7.84 15.76 26.85
N ILE A 305 8.16 16.24 25.65
CA ILE A 305 9.29 17.15 25.41
C ILE A 305 8.96 18.56 25.95
N CYS A 306 7.81 19.11 25.58
CA CYS A 306 7.41 20.48 25.96
C CYS A 306 7.24 20.66 27.47
N LEU A 307 6.76 19.64 28.19
CA LEU A 307 6.39 19.73 29.61
C LEU A 307 7.31 18.91 30.54
N ASP A 308 8.44 18.43 30.00
CA ASP A 308 9.43 17.55 30.63
C ASP A 308 8.81 16.36 31.39
N ILE A 309 8.10 15.51 30.66
CA ILE A 309 7.48 14.27 31.16
C ILE A 309 8.30 13.09 30.62
N PRO A 310 9.23 12.50 31.42
CA PRO A 310 10.16 11.48 30.94
C PRO A 310 9.45 10.22 30.42
N GLU A 311 8.37 9.81 31.10
CA GLU A 311 7.58 8.62 30.79
C GLU A 311 6.99 8.67 29.37
N TYR A 312 6.47 9.83 28.97
CA TYR A 312 5.86 10.01 27.65
C TYR A 312 6.88 9.93 26.51
N ILE A 313 8.10 10.43 26.74
CA ILE A 313 9.20 10.32 25.78
C ILE A 313 9.69 8.87 25.70
N ALA A 314 9.93 8.22 26.84
CA ALA A 314 10.37 6.83 26.88
C ALA A 314 9.35 5.89 26.21
N TRP A 315 8.05 6.11 26.43
CA TRP A 315 6.98 5.36 25.76
C TRP A 315 7.00 5.57 24.23
N ALA A 316 7.16 6.81 23.77
CA ALA A 316 7.14 7.13 22.35
C ALA A 316 8.39 6.66 21.57
N VAL A 317 9.53 6.48 22.26
CA VAL A 317 10.78 6.00 21.64
C VAL A 317 10.92 4.48 21.79
N ASP A 318 10.94 4.01 23.04
CA ASP A 318 11.34 2.65 23.42
C ASP A 318 10.16 1.76 23.85
N GLY A 319 8.93 2.30 23.87
CA GLY A 319 7.72 1.51 24.10
C GLY A 319 7.45 0.48 22.99
N PRO A 320 6.60 -0.53 23.24
CA PRO A 320 6.33 -1.60 22.27
C PRO A 320 5.74 -1.08 20.96
N TYR A 321 5.03 0.04 21.01
CA TYR A 321 4.44 0.74 19.85
C TYR A 321 5.21 2.03 19.48
N GLY A 322 6.39 2.27 20.08
CA GLY A 322 7.19 3.47 19.84
C GLY A 322 7.76 3.55 18.42
N ILE A 323 8.39 4.69 18.09
CA ILE A 323 8.86 5.00 16.73
C ILE A 323 9.83 3.95 16.16
N PHE A 324 10.65 3.30 16.99
CA PHE A 324 11.50 2.21 16.53
C PHE A 324 10.75 0.91 16.21
N SER A 325 9.57 0.67 16.78
CA SER A 325 8.71 -0.45 16.36
C SER A 325 7.96 -0.12 15.07
N PHE A 326 7.47 1.11 14.93
CA PHE A 326 6.90 1.60 13.66
C PHE A 326 7.90 1.49 12.50
N LEU A 327 9.13 2.00 12.66
CA LEU A 327 10.12 1.98 11.59
C LEU A 327 10.55 0.57 11.20
N GLU A 328 10.67 -0.36 12.14
CA GLU A 328 11.11 -1.73 11.87
C GLU A 328 10.02 -2.61 11.24
N ASN A 329 8.77 -2.53 11.74
CA ASN A 329 7.71 -3.49 11.41
C ASN A 329 6.67 -2.99 10.40
N ASN A 330 6.55 -1.66 10.21
CA ASN A 330 5.57 -1.09 9.28
C ASN A 330 6.15 -0.60 7.97
N ILE A 331 7.44 -0.25 7.94
CA ILE A 331 8.14 0.11 6.71
C ILE A 331 8.74 -1.17 6.13
N SER A 332 8.36 -1.51 4.90
CA SER A 332 8.89 -2.66 4.16
C SER A 332 10.39 -2.51 3.89
N ARG A 333 11.09 -3.59 3.51
CA ARG A 333 12.47 -3.48 3.03
C ARG A 333 12.60 -2.59 1.79
N ASP A 334 11.52 -2.48 1.00
CA ASP A 334 11.41 -1.65 -0.20
C ASP A 334 11.11 -0.17 0.10
N GLY A 335 10.83 0.17 1.37
CA GLY A 335 10.55 1.53 1.85
C GLY A 335 9.07 1.95 1.88
N GLN A 336 8.16 1.10 1.41
CA GLN A 336 6.70 1.35 1.47
C GLN A 336 6.14 1.10 2.88
N TYR A 337 4.94 1.58 3.13
CA TYR A 337 4.20 1.36 4.37
C TYR A 337 3.16 0.25 4.19
N TYR A 338 3.01 -0.62 5.19
CA TYR A 338 2.25 -1.87 5.06
C TYR A 338 0.74 -1.74 4.76
N GLU A 339 0.11 -0.57 4.95
CA GLU A 339 -1.35 -0.40 4.88
C GLU A 339 -1.93 -0.46 3.45
N SER A 340 -1.23 -1.12 2.52
CA SER A 340 -1.75 -1.54 1.20
C SER A 340 -2.45 -0.40 0.43
N SER A 341 -1.98 0.83 0.60
CA SER A 341 -2.57 2.05 0.04
C SER A 341 -1.49 3.15 -0.09
N PRO A 342 -1.28 3.75 -1.27
CA PRO A 342 -0.36 4.88 -1.42
C PRO A 342 -0.75 6.11 -0.61
N LEU A 343 -2.06 6.38 -0.44
CA LEU A 343 -2.54 7.47 0.41
C LEU A 343 -2.12 7.29 1.86
N TYR A 344 -2.27 6.07 2.41
CA TYR A 344 -1.83 5.76 3.77
C TYR A 344 -0.30 5.70 3.87
N SER A 345 0.42 5.31 2.81
CA SER A 345 1.89 5.38 2.76
C SER A 345 2.43 6.80 2.83
N ASP A 346 1.93 7.73 2.01
CA ASP A 346 2.34 9.14 2.06
C ASP A 346 1.96 9.76 3.42
N HIS A 347 0.76 9.45 3.91
CA HIS A 347 0.28 9.89 5.22
C HIS A 347 1.19 9.41 6.36
N ALA A 348 1.54 8.13 6.41
CA ALA A 348 2.38 7.55 7.46
C ALA A 348 3.81 8.08 7.41
N ARG A 349 4.40 8.31 6.22
CA ARG A 349 5.70 8.98 6.11
C ARG A 349 5.63 10.42 6.64
N ASN A 350 4.59 11.16 6.26
CA ASN A 350 4.38 12.54 6.72
C ASN A 350 4.07 12.58 8.23
N LEU A 351 3.54 11.51 8.81
CA LEU A 351 3.35 11.34 10.24
C LEU A 351 4.68 11.06 10.97
N TYR A 352 5.50 10.13 10.46
CA TYR A 352 6.77 9.75 11.07
C TYR A 352 7.80 10.89 11.08
N VAL A 353 7.81 11.79 10.07
CA VAL A 353 8.68 12.99 10.14
C VAL A 353 8.31 13.93 11.28
N THR A 354 7.08 13.89 11.81
CA THR A 354 6.69 14.71 12.97
C THR A 354 7.24 14.19 14.31
N TYR A 355 7.88 13.02 14.33
CA TYR A 355 8.72 12.54 15.43
C TYR A 355 10.16 13.05 15.33
N ALA A 356 10.64 13.26 14.10
CA ALA A 356 12.07 13.43 13.83
C ALA A 356 12.63 14.74 14.39
N GLU A 357 11.96 15.88 14.18
CA GLU A 357 12.43 17.15 14.74
C GLU A 357 12.34 17.20 16.28
N PRO A 358 11.22 16.81 16.93
CA PRO A 358 11.16 16.73 18.39
C PRO A 358 12.26 15.86 19.00
N LEU A 359 12.52 14.68 18.44
CA LEU A 359 13.57 13.79 18.95
C LEU A 359 14.99 14.32 18.66
N LEU A 360 15.21 14.94 17.49
CA LEU A 360 16.47 15.60 17.15
C LEU A 360 16.73 16.85 18.01
N ASN A 361 15.69 17.53 18.50
CA ASN A 361 15.78 18.74 19.34
C ASN A 361 15.81 18.44 20.85
N CYS A 362 15.28 17.30 21.28
CA CYS A 362 15.26 16.88 22.68
C CYS A 362 16.68 16.79 23.28
N ARG A 363 16.98 17.56 24.35
CA ARG A 363 18.30 17.56 25.03
C ARG A 363 18.16 17.15 26.50
N ARG A 364 18.19 15.84 26.76
CA ARG A 364 17.98 15.23 28.09
C ARG A 364 18.71 13.90 28.17
N GLU A 365 18.92 13.33 29.36
CA GLU A 365 19.23 11.89 29.43
C GLU A 365 18.00 11.05 29.01
N PRO A 366 18.17 9.94 28.25
CA PRO A 366 19.43 9.35 27.75
C PRO A 366 19.88 9.84 26.36
N TYR A 367 19.27 10.91 25.83
CA TYR A 367 19.55 11.50 24.51
C TYR A 367 20.22 12.91 24.63
N PRO A 368 21.43 13.03 25.23
CA PRO A 368 22.03 14.34 25.54
C PRO A 368 22.29 15.21 24.30
N ASN A 369 22.43 14.57 23.12
CA ASN A 369 22.62 15.22 21.82
C ASN A 369 21.36 15.20 20.93
N GLY A 370 20.22 14.74 21.46
CA GLY A 370 19.06 14.34 20.65
C GLY A 370 19.20 12.95 20.04
N LEU A 371 18.13 12.51 19.40
CA LEU A 371 18.01 11.23 18.74
C LEU A 371 17.69 11.44 17.25
N ASP A 372 18.68 11.20 16.38
CA ASP A 372 18.55 11.43 14.95
C ASP A 372 17.85 10.26 14.24
N LEU A 373 16.55 10.41 13.99
CA LEU A 373 15.79 9.46 13.16
C LEU A 373 16.17 9.49 11.68
N TYR A 374 16.76 10.58 11.16
CA TYR A 374 17.16 10.68 9.75
C TYR A 374 18.40 9.83 9.41
N ALA A 375 19.12 9.32 10.43
CA ALA A 375 20.13 8.29 10.30
C ALA A 375 19.54 6.86 10.20
N HIS A 376 18.30 6.62 10.64
CA HIS A 376 17.74 5.28 10.71
C HIS A 376 17.47 4.69 9.31
N PRO A 377 17.96 3.48 8.96
CA PRO A 377 17.87 2.95 7.60
C PRO A 377 16.45 2.88 7.03
N LYS A 378 15.46 2.44 7.83
CA LYS A 378 14.05 2.40 7.42
C LYS A 378 13.45 3.78 7.21
N MET A 379 13.83 4.78 8.02
CA MET A 379 13.38 6.17 7.86
C MET A 379 13.95 6.77 6.57
N ARG A 380 15.24 6.52 6.30
CA ARG A 380 15.88 6.92 5.03
C ARG A 380 15.22 6.25 3.83
N SER A 381 14.85 4.98 3.93
CA SER A 381 14.13 4.26 2.88
C SER A 381 12.76 4.90 2.58
N ALA A 382 11.94 5.12 3.61
CA ALA A 382 10.64 5.78 3.49
C ALA A 382 10.73 7.21 2.93
N LEU A 383 11.81 7.94 3.21
CA LEU A 383 12.07 9.27 2.64
C LEU A 383 12.63 9.25 1.21
N THR A 384 13.03 8.09 0.67
CA THR A 384 13.69 7.97 -0.64
C THR A 384 12.75 7.37 -1.68
N LEU A 385 12.08 8.24 -2.46
CA LEU A 385 11.23 7.88 -3.61
C LEU A 385 10.06 6.96 -3.23
N LEU A 386 9.23 7.38 -2.26
CA LEU A 386 8.07 6.59 -1.84
C LEU A 386 7.03 6.56 -2.97
N ASN A 387 6.62 7.74 -3.45
CA ASN A 387 5.55 7.88 -4.43
C ASN A 387 6.04 7.57 -5.85
N LEU A 388 7.18 8.14 -6.23
CA LEU A 388 7.72 7.99 -7.58
C LEU A 388 8.22 6.57 -7.90
N SER A 389 8.46 5.72 -6.89
CA SER A 389 8.79 4.31 -7.13
C SER A 389 7.59 3.45 -7.57
N ILE A 390 6.36 3.92 -7.35
CA ILE A 390 5.10 3.22 -7.71
C ILE A 390 4.22 3.99 -8.71
N ALA A 391 4.57 5.24 -9.03
CA ALA A 391 3.80 6.09 -9.95
C ALA A 391 3.88 5.62 -11.42
N GLY A 392 2.75 5.68 -12.14
CA GLY A 392 2.64 5.37 -13.57
C GLY A 392 2.20 6.60 -14.37
N ALA A 393 2.92 6.95 -15.44
CA ALA A 393 2.67 8.15 -16.25
C ALA A 393 2.46 9.49 -15.47
N GLY A 394 3.03 9.60 -14.26
CA GLY A 394 2.86 10.76 -13.36
C GLY A 394 1.74 10.63 -12.32
N HIS A 395 0.86 9.64 -12.44
CA HIS A 395 -0.23 9.36 -11.51
C HIS A 395 0.22 8.42 -10.37
N LEU A 396 -0.38 8.55 -9.19
CA LEU A 396 -0.28 7.54 -8.13
C LEU A 396 -1.36 6.47 -8.35
N PRO A 397 -1.06 5.17 -8.15
CA PRO A 397 -2.01 4.09 -8.37
C PRO A 397 -3.12 4.09 -7.30
N PRO A 398 -4.41 4.16 -7.66
CA PRO A 398 -5.51 4.24 -6.69
C PRO A 398 -5.90 2.89 -6.05
N TYR A 399 -4.92 2.04 -5.69
CA TYR A 399 -5.19 0.75 -5.02
C TYR A 399 -5.40 0.90 -3.51
N GLY A 400 -6.18 -0.04 -2.97
CA GLY A 400 -6.58 -0.04 -1.55
C GLY A 400 -7.36 1.21 -1.17
N ASP A 401 -7.27 1.63 0.08
CA ASP A 401 -7.90 2.87 0.53
C ASP A 401 -7.11 4.12 0.05
N THR A 402 -7.09 4.38 -1.27
CA THR A 402 -6.58 5.59 -1.95
C THR A 402 -7.67 6.16 -2.86
N MET A 403 -7.83 7.49 -2.94
CA MET A 403 -8.92 8.08 -3.74
C MET A 403 -8.79 7.79 -5.24
N PRO A 404 -9.92 7.63 -5.98
CA PRO A 404 -9.90 7.39 -7.42
C PRO A 404 -9.32 8.60 -8.17
N ASP A 405 -8.38 8.36 -9.10
CA ASP A 405 -7.80 9.44 -9.90
C ASP A 405 -8.68 9.75 -11.13
N LEU A 406 -9.22 10.97 -11.16
CA LEU A 406 -10.03 11.47 -12.26
C LEU A 406 -9.32 12.48 -13.16
N SER A 407 -8.07 12.83 -12.85
CA SER A 407 -7.30 13.88 -13.51
C SER A 407 -6.77 13.44 -14.89
N ARG A 408 -6.46 14.42 -15.74
CA ARG A 408 -5.62 14.21 -16.94
C ARG A 408 -4.28 14.87 -16.71
N LEU A 409 -3.18 14.11 -16.80
CA LEU A 409 -1.81 14.60 -16.64
C LEU A 409 -0.95 14.08 -17.79
N ASP A 410 -0.54 14.96 -18.71
CA ASP A 410 0.47 14.61 -19.71
C ASP A 410 1.86 14.65 -19.02
N PRO A 411 2.59 13.52 -18.89
CA PRO A 411 3.79 13.47 -18.06
C PRO A 411 4.88 14.41 -18.59
N GLY A 412 5.53 15.14 -17.68
CA GLY A 412 6.68 15.97 -18.03
C GLY A 412 7.92 15.16 -18.43
N PRO A 413 8.97 15.79 -18.99
CA PRO A 413 10.29 15.16 -19.19
C PRO A 413 10.97 14.72 -17.88
N LYS A 414 10.45 15.18 -16.73
CA LYS A 414 10.69 14.64 -15.40
C LYS A 414 9.35 14.52 -14.68
N PRO A 415 9.15 13.51 -13.82
CA PRO A 415 7.95 13.41 -13.01
C PRO A 415 8.01 14.35 -11.79
N GLU A 416 6.89 14.95 -11.46
CA GLU A 416 6.75 15.87 -10.33
C GLU A 416 6.00 15.18 -9.18
N ASN A 417 6.53 15.24 -7.96
CA ASN A 417 5.81 14.82 -6.75
C ASN A 417 6.25 15.67 -5.56
N THR A 418 5.34 16.51 -5.05
CA THR A 418 5.62 17.46 -3.96
C THR A 418 6.11 16.76 -2.69
N SER A 419 5.51 15.63 -2.33
CA SER A 419 5.79 14.95 -1.07
C SER A 419 7.16 14.24 -1.11
N ASP A 420 7.54 13.61 -2.23
CA ASP A 420 8.89 13.08 -2.44
C ASP A 420 9.95 14.19 -2.55
N LEU A 421 9.64 15.35 -3.17
CA LEU A 421 10.51 16.52 -3.15
C LEU A 421 10.74 17.02 -1.72
N MET A 422 9.69 17.11 -0.90
CA MET A 422 9.81 17.50 0.51
C MET A 422 10.65 16.49 1.31
N ALA A 423 10.49 15.19 1.05
CA ALA A 423 11.31 14.15 1.66
C ALA A 423 12.79 14.25 1.24
N ALA A 424 13.07 14.53 -0.03
CA ALA A 424 14.43 14.78 -0.54
C ALA A 424 15.07 16.03 0.06
N LYS A 425 14.29 17.11 0.27
CA LYS A 425 14.75 18.30 1.02
C LYS A 425 15.13 17.91 2.46
N ARG A 426 14.26 17.21 3.19
CA ARG A 426 14.56 16.73 4.57
C ARG A 426 15.82 15.87 4.62
N LEU A 427 15.97 14.92 3.69
CA LEU A 427 17.19 14.09 3.57
C LEU A 427 18.46 14.93 3.37
N TYR A 428 18.43 15.95 2.52
CA TYR A 428 19.61 16.79 2.30
C TYR A 428 19.97 17.66 3.53
N GLU A 429 18.98 18.32 4.15
CA GLU A 429 19.24 19.20 5.30
C GLU A 429 19.66 18.43 6.56
N ARG A 430 19.26 17.15 6.67
CA ARG A 430 19.48 16.32 7.87
C ARG A 430 20.54 15.23 7.71
N THR A 431 21.03 14.95 6.50
CA THR A 431 22.21 14.09 6.33
C THR A 431 23.50 14.91 6.58
N PRO A 432 24.44 14.44 7.43
CA PRO A 432 25.78 15.03 7.59
C PRO A 432 26.57 15.05 6.27
N ASP A 433 27.70 15.75 6.21
CA ASP A 433 28.50 15.80 4.98
C ASP A 433 29.09 14.42 4.64
N SER A 434 28.58 13.79 3.56
CA SER A 434 28.87 12.41 3.19
C SER A 434 28.44 12.10 1.74
N PRO A 435 28.84 10.94 1.15
CA PRO A 435 28.33 10.49 -0.14
C PRO A 435 26.80 10.40 -0.21
N GLU A 436 26.14 10.05 0.90
CA GLU A 436 24.68 10.01 1.01
C GLU A 436 24.06 11.42 0.95
N LYS A 437 24.74 12.45 1.47
CA LYS A 437 24.30 13.85 1.28
C LYS A 437 24.44 14.29 -0.17
N ALA A 438 25.49 13.85 -0.87
CA ALA A 438 25.62 14.07 -2.31
C ALA A 438 24.51 13.38 -3.11
N LYS A 439 24.11 12.15 -2.75
CA LYS A 439 22.92 11.47 -3.32
C LYS A 439 21.62 12.24 -3.01
N ALA A 440 21.44 12.73 -1.79
CA ALA A 440 20.27 13.53 -1.40
C ALA A 440 20.23 14.88 -2.13
N ALA A 441 21.39 15.52 -2.35
CA ALA A 441 21.52 16.73 -3.15
C ALA A 441 21.11 16.50 -4.61
N ALA A 442 21.60 15.42 -5.23
CA ALA A 442 21.23 15.02 -6.59
C ALA A 442 19.72 14.75 -6.72
N LEU A 443 19.12 14.07 -5.74
CA LEU A 443 17.68 13.81 -5.71
C LEU A 443 16.87 15.10 -5.53
N ARG A 444 17.21 15.95 -4.56
CA ARG A 444 16.57 17.26 -4.35
C ARG A 444 16.66 18.13 -5.59
N TYR A 445 17.82 18.19 -6.24
CA TYR A 445 18.02 18.97 -7.46
C TYR A 445 17.21 18.43 -8.63
N TYR A 446 17.25 17.11 -8.86
CA TYR A 446 16.50 16.46 -9.94
C TYR A 446 14.99 16.71 -9.83
N LEU A 447 14.43 16.64 -8.61
CA LEU A 447 13.00 16.85 -8.33
C LEU A 447 12.58 18.33 -8.24
N ALA A 448 13.51 19.27 -8.01
CA ALA A 448 13.20 20.70 -7.92
C ALA A 448 13.36 21.45 -9.25
N ASP A 449 14.15 20.90 -10.19
CA ASP A 449 14.44 21.49 -11.49
C ASP A 449 13.31 21.19 -12.50
N SER A 450 12.25 22.02 -12.48
CA SER A 450 11.11 21.92 -13.40
C SER A 450 11.49 22.39 -14.82
N PRO A 451 11.07 21.68 -15.89
CA PRO A 451 11.46 21.96 -17.28
C PRO A 451 11.02 23.34 -17.82
N ALA A 452 10.20 24.10 -17.09
CA ALA A 452 9.75 25.43 -17.47
C ALA A 452 10.50 26.59 -16.79
N GLY A 453 11.52 26.31 -15.96
CA GLY A 453 12.27 27.35 -15.23
C GLY A 453 11.45 28.17 -14.24
N LYS A 454 10.20 27.79 -13.97
CA LYS A 454 9.38 28.37 -12.90
C LYS A 454 9.92 27.86 -11.57
N PRO A 455 10.40 28.71 -10.66
CA PRO A 455 10.57 28.28 -9.27
C PRO A 455 9.19 27.87 -8.74
N HIS A 456 9.07 26.65 -8.22
CA HIS A 456 7.86 26.27 -7.49
C HIS A 456 7.65 27.29 -6.35
N GLY A 457 6.50 27.99 -6.35
CA GLY A 457 5.99 28.57 -5.11
C GLY A 457 5.88 27.41 -4.11
N GLU A 458 6.61 27.50 -3.00
CA GLU A 458 7.17 26.30 -2.36
C GLU A 458 6.12 25.28 -1.90
N ALA A 459 5.91 24.25 -2.72
CA ALA A 459 5.04 23.14 -2.39
C ALA A 459 5.68 22.27 -1.31
N GLY A 460 4.91 21.90 -0.28
CA GLY A 460 5.37 21.11 0.87
C GLY A 460 4.98 21.75 2.21
N ASP A 461 5.93 21.80 3.14
CA ASP A 461 5.79 22.39 4.48
C ASP A 461 6.57 23.72 4.53
N PRO A 462 5.93 24.86 4.15
CA PRO A 462 6.64 26.14 3.97
C PRO A 462 7.24 26.68 5.27
N LYS A 463 6.65 26.36 6.42
CA LYS A 463 7.17 26.77 7.73
C LYS A 463 8.45 26.01 8.04
N TRP A 464 8.48 24.69 7.88
CA TRP A 464 9.74 23.96 8.03
C TRP A 464 10.81 24.43 7.02
N LEU A 465 10.45 24.75 5.78
CA LEU A 465 11.40 25.28 4.79
C LEU A 465 11.99 26.63 5.21
N LEU A 466 11.16 27.57 5.69
CA LEU A 466 11.61 28.86 6.22
C LEU A 466 12.71 28.68 7.28
N PHE A 467 12.49 27.80 8.27
CA PHE A 467 13.41 27.62 9.40
C PHE A 467 14.60 26.68 9.15
N HIS A 468 14.56 25.84 8.11
CA HIS A 468 15.56 24.76 7.94
C HIS A 468 16.24 24.70 6.56
N GLN A 469 15.63 25.20 5.49
CA GLN A 469 16.19 25.05 4.14
C GLN A 469 17.51 25.82 4.00
N THR A 470 18.52 25.16 3.43
CA THR A 470 19.81 25.74 3.03
C THR A 470 19.99 25.64 1.51
N GLU A 471 21.05 26.27 0.99
CA GLU A 471 21.40 26.21 -0.43
C GLU A 471 22.07 24.89 -0.79
N LEU A 472 21.84 24.45 -2.03
CA LEU A 472 22.61 23.37 -2.65
C LEU A 472 24.02 23.87 -3.00
N PRO A 473 25.04 22.98 -3.05
CA PRO A 473 26.34 23.33 -3.57
C PRO A 473 26.26 23.77 -5.04
N ALA A 474 27.17 24.64 -5.47
CA ALA A 474 27.19 25.18 -6.84
C ALA A 474 27.34 24.11 -7.94
N GLN A 475 27.85 22.93 -7.59
CA GLN A 475 27.88 21.74 -8.45
C GLN A 475 27.15 20.61 -7.73
N VAL A 476 26.10 20.08 -8.34
CA VAL A 476 25.35 18.92 -7.85
C VAL A 476 25.64 17.73 -8.78
N PRO A 477 25.97 16.54 -8.26
CA PRO A 477 26.20 15.37 -9.10
C PRO A 477 24.90 14.90 -9.82
N PRO A 478 25.02 14.16 -10.93
CA PRO A 478 23.86 13.61 -11.63
C PRO A 478 23.10 12.61 -10.76
N LEU A 479 21.81 12.43 -11.06
CA LEU A 479 20.96 11.47 -10.37
C LEU A 479 21.53 10.04 -10.49
N PRO A 480 21.73 9.30 -9.37
CA PRO A 480 22.18 7.91 -9.40
C PRO A 480 21.29 7.00 -10.26
N ALA A 481 21.90 6.03 -10.96
CA ALA A 481 21.20 5.09 -11.84
C ALA A 481 20.12 4.28 -11.10
N GLU A 482 20.40 3.88 -9.85
CA GLU A 482 19.46 3.23 -8.94
C GLU A 482 18.15 4.03 -8.73
N PHE A 483 18.24 5.37 -8.64
CA PHE A 483 17.08 6.26 -8.52
C PHE A 483 16.39 6.43 -9.88
N LYS A 484 17.16 6.63 -10.95
CA LYS A 484 16.60 6.74 -12.31
C LYS A 484 15.78 5.49 -12.70
N ARG A 485 16.26 4.29 -12.34
CA ARG A 485 15.56 3.02 -12.48
C ARG A 485 14.24 2.98 -11.70
N ARG A 486 14.23 3.38 -10.43
CA ARG A 486 13.01 3.39 -9.59
C ARG A 486 11.95 4.36 -10.11
N ILE A 487 12.37 5.51 -10.64
CA ILE A 487 11.47 6.58 -11.12
C ILE A 487 10.91 6.27 -12.52
N MET A 488 11.78 5.92 -13.48
CA MET A 488 11.41 5.84 -14.91
C MET A 488 11.41 4.42 -15.48
N GLY A 489 12.17 3.50 -14.87
CA GLY A 489 12.34 2.13 -15.36
C GLY A 489 11.28 1.15 -14.84
N THR A 490 11.38 -0.09 -15.32
CA THR A 490 10.56 -1.20 -14.83
C THR A 490 11.10 -1.68 -13.49
N HIS A 491 10.25 -1.74 -12.46
CA HIS A 491 10.66 -1.99 -11.08
C HIS A 491 9.73 -3.00 -10.37
N PHE A 492 10.17 -3.54 -9.23
CA PHE A 492 9.33 -4.33 -8.33
C PHE A 492 9.77 -4.08 -6.89
N LEU A 493 8.82 -4.19 -5.96
CA LEU A 493 8.99 -4.07 -4.53
C LEU A 493 8.66 -5.43 -3.92
N GLY A 494 9.66 -6.13 -3.39
CA GLY A 494 9.61 -7.57 -3.16
C GLY A 494 8.87 -8.01 -1.89
N GLN A 495 8.86 -7.17 -0.84
CA GLN A 495 8.09 -7.40 0.38
C GLN A 495 6.67 -6.83 0.27
N GLU A 496 6.53 -5.64 -0.29
CA GLU A 496 5.21 -5.03 -0.54
C GLU A 496 4.43 -5.79 -1.63
N GLY A 497 5.16 -6.47 -2.51
CA GLY A 497 4.62 -7.30 -3.58
C GLY A 497 3.91 -6.47 -4.66
N LEU A 498 4.64 -5.51 -5.22
CA LEU A 498 4.20 -4.69 -6.34
C LEU A 498 5.19 -4.86 -7.48
N GLY A 499 4.70 -4.95 -8.71
CA GLY A 499 5.52 -4.91 -9.92
C GLY A 499 5.01 -3.82 -10.86
N LEU A 500 5.92 -3.06 -11.45
CA LEU A 500 5.62 -1.87 -12.23
C LEU A 500 6.41 -1.89 -13.53
N LEU A 501 5.69 -2.06 -14.65
CA LEU A 501 6.22 -2.01 -16.00
C LEU A 501 6.06 -0.58 -16.53
N ARG A 502 7.09 -0.04 -17.18
CA ARG A 502 7.04 1.31 -17.80
C ARG A 502 7.65 1.29 -19.18
N THR A 503 7.09 2.07 -20.11
CA THR A 503 7.63 2.28 -21.46
C THR A 503 7.43 3.72 -21.91
N GLY A 504 8.16 4.15 -22.95
CA GLY A 504 8.29 5.55 -23.33
C GLY A 504 9.37 6.31 -22.56
N ALA A 505 9.97 7.32 -23.19
CA ALA A 505 11.03 8.13 -22.61
C ALA A 505 10.60 8.89 -21.33
N ARG A 506 9.28 9.12 -21.17
CA ARG A 506 8.69 9.75 -19.98
C ARG A 506 7.96 8.75 -19.06
N GLY A 507 8.03 7.45 -19.35
CA GLY A 507 7.20 6.44 -18.67
C GLY A 507 5.70 6.66 -18.93
N GLU A 508 5.37 7.16 -20.13
CA GLU A 508 4.03 7.67 -20.48
C GLU A 508 2.96 6.59 -20.69
N THR A 509 3.37 5.33 -20.81
CA THR A 509 2.49 4.17 -20.61
C THR A 509 3.10 3.26 -19.55
N ALA A 510 2.31 2.87 -18.56
CA ALA A 510 2.76 2.08 -17.42
C ALA A 510 1.69 1.10 -16.93
N LEU A 511 2.12 0.00 -16.30
CA LEU A 511 1.25 -1.03 -15.73
C LEU A 511 1.78 -1.44 -14.35
N LEU A 512 0.98 -1.27 -13.31
CA LEU A 512 1.25 -1.80 -11.97
C LEU A 512 0.43 -3.06 -11.74
N LEU A 513 1.05 -4.14 -11.25
CA LEU A 513 0.39 -5.37 -10.79
C LEU A 513 0.66 -5.60 -9.30
N ARG A 514 -0.39 -5.90 -8.53
CA ARG A 514 -0.28 -6.29 -7.12
C ARG A 514 -0.16 -7.81 -6.97
N PHE A 515 0.79 -8.27 -6.16
CA PHE A 515 0.95 -9.69 -5.79
C PHE A 515 1.27 -9.92 -4.30
N GLY A 516 1.54 -8.85 -3.55
CA GLY A 516 1.78 -8.91 -2.11
C GLY A 516 0.50 -9.12 -1.29
N PRO A 517 0.61 -9.28 0.03
CA PRO A 517 -0.56 -9.44 0.89
C PRO A 517 -1.39 -8.15 0.91
N SER A 518 -2.71 -8.28 0.73
CA SER A 518 -3.64 -7.22 1.12
C SER A 518 -3.82 -7.24 2.65
N LEU A 519 -3.37 -6.15 3.30
CA LEU A 519 -3.30 -5.95 4.76
C LEU A 519 -4.35 -4.92 5.23
N ASN A 520 -4.17 -4.26 6.37
CA ASN A 520 -5.06 -3.16 6.80
C ASN A 520 -5.17 -2.10 5.68
N HIS A 521 -6.34 -1.49 5.50
CA HIS A 521 -6.64 -0.56 4.41
C HIS A 521 -6.48 -1.08 2.96
N GLY A 522 -6.11 -2.35 2.76
CA GLY A 522 -6.21 -3.02 1.46
C GLY A 522 -7.65 -3.34 1.04
N HIS A 523 -7.81 -3.76 -0.21
CA HIS A 523 -9.07 -4.26 -0.78
C HIS A 523 -8.96 -5.79 -1.01
N PHE A 524 -9.94 -6.41 -1.67
CA PHE A 524 -9.94 -7.84 -2.00
C PHE A 524 -9.43 -8.08 -3.44
N ASP A 525 -8.24 -7.57 -3.73
CA ASP A 525 -7.74 -7.27 -5.07
C ASP A 525 -6.33 -7.85 -5.37
N ASP A 526 -5.94 -8.97 -4.76
CA ASP A 526 -4.69 -9.66 -5.07
C ASP A 526 -4.68 -10.09 -6.56
N LEU A 527 -3.59 -9.80 -7.29
CA LEU A 527 -3.46 -9.85 -8.78
C LEU A 527 -4.22 -8.76 -9.56
N GLY A 528 -4.77 -7.74 -8.89
CA GLY A 528 -5.32 -6.53 -9.50
C GLY A 528 -4.23 -5.65 -10.14
N TYR A 529 -4.62 -4.82 -11.12
CA TYR A 529 -3.68 -3.95 -11.83
C TYR A 529 -4.23 -2.54 -12.09
N ASN A 530 -3.33 -1.56 -12.07
CA ASN A 530 -3.59 -0.20 -12.54
C ASN A 530 -2.84 0.04 -13.85
N LEU A 531 -3.57 0.47 -14.88
CA LEU A 531 -3.03 0.79 -16.20
C LEU A 531 -3.02 2.32 -16.37
N PHE A 532 -1.90 2.85 -16.87
CA PHE A 532 -1.70 4.27 -17.11
C PHE A 532 -1.31 4.50 -18.56
N GLY A 533 -1.88 5.52 -19.19
CA GLY A 533 -1.61 5.88 -20.57
C GLY A 533 -2.52 7.00 -21.04
N LEU A 534 -2.18 7.65 -22.15
CA LEU A 534 -2.96 8.76 -22.75
C LEU A 534 -3.23 9.92 -21.76
N GLY A 535 -2.35 10.08 -20.76
CA GLY A 535 -2.47 11.06 -19.69
C GLY A 535 -3.51 10.74 -18.60
N TYR A 536 -3.90 9.47 -18.43
CA TYR A 536 -4.89 9.03 -17.44
C TYR A 536 -4.45 7.78 -16.67
N GLU A 537 -5.02 7.59 -15.48
CA GLU A 537 -5.31 6.25 -14.94
C GLU A 537 -6.52 5.68 -15.69
N LEU A 538 -6.33 4.54 -16.34
CA LEU A 538 -7.25 3.96 -17.32
C LEU A 538 -8.13 2.84 -16.75
N THR A 539 -7.64 2.07 -15.77
CA THR A 539 -8.38 0.97 -15.11
C THR A 539 -9.65 1.50 -14.44
N TYR A 540 -9.60 2.73 -13.92
CA TYR A 540 -10.64 3.34 -13.10
C TYR A 540 -11.00 2.47 -11.89
N ASP A 541 -9.99 2.21 -11.06
CA ASP A 541 -10.22 1.66 -9.72
C ASP A 541 -11.00 2.68 -8.87
N LEU A 542 -11.97 2.19 -8.10
CA LEU A 542 -12.86 3.05 -7.30
C LEU A 542 -12.20 3.54 -6.02
N GLY A 543 -11.21 2.82 -5.51
CA GLY A 543 -10.40 3.27 -4.40
C GLY A 543 -11.20 3.67 -3.16
N TYR A 544 -11.01 4.90 -2.68
CA TYR A 544 -11.44 5.35 -1.35
C TYR A 544 -12.19 6.67 -1.31
N GLU A 545 -13.07 6.79 -0.31
CA GLU A 545 -13.41 8.11 0.25
C GLU A 545 -13.63 8.10 1.77
N TYR A 546 -14.54 7.26 2.27
CA TYR A 546 -14.86 7.16 3.70
C TYR A 546 -15.06 5.69 4.10
N ALA A 547 -14.19 5.20 4.98
CA ALA A 547 -14.08 3.78 5.37
C ALA A 547 -15.38 3.13 5.89
N ASN A 548 -16.29 3.93 6.44
CA ASN A 548 -17.51 3.48 7.11
C ASN A 548 -18.76 3.43 6.21
N THR A 549 -18.69 3.91 4.97
CA THR A 549 -19.87 3.98 4.09
C THR A 549 -20.21 2.62 3.46
N HIS A 550 -21.49 2.41 3.14
CA HIS A 550 -21.98 1.18 2.52
C HIS A 550 -21.36 0.94 1.14
N THR A 551 -21.09 2.00 0.37
CA THR A 551 -20.41 1.86 -0.93
C THR A 551 -18.95 1.44 -0.74
N GLN A 552 -18.22 1.97 0.25
CA GLN A 552 -16.83 1.56 0.48
C GLN A 552 -16.74 0.08 0.84
N VAL A 553 -17.48 -0.38 1.86
CA VAL A 553 -17.38 -1.78 2.32
C VAL A 553 -18.14 -2.75 1.42
N GLY A 554 -19.19 -2.31 0.75
CA GLY A 554 -20.10 -3.13 -0.04
C GLY A 554 -19.77 -3.26 -1.51
N TRP A 555 -19.06 -2.28 -2.05
CA TRP A 555 -18.73 -2.21 -3.47
C TRP A 555 -17.23 -2.07 -3.67
N ALA A 556 -16.64 -0.92 -3.32
CA ALA A 556 -15.25 -0.60 -3.69
C ALA A 556 -14.23 -1.61 -3.17
N LYS A 557 -14.41 -2.18 -1.96
CA LYS A 557 -13.50 -3.21 -1.42
C LYS A 557 -13.67 -4.62 -2.01
N GLN A 558 -14.72 -4.88 -2.76
CA GLN A 558 -15.09 -6.25 -3.17
C GLN A 558 -14.37 -6.65 -4.46
N THR A 559 -13.98 -7.92 -4.62
CA THR A 559 -13.22 -8.35 -5.81
C THR A 559 -13.96 -8.08 -7.14
N ALA A 560 -15.29 -7.97 -7.09
CA ALA A 560 -16.13 -7.64 -8.25
C ALA A 560 -16.04 -6.18 -8.75
N SER A 561 -15.47 -5.24 -7.97
CA SER A 561 -15.21 -3.87 -8.44
C SER A 561 -13.89 -3.71 -9.19
N HIS A 562 -13.07 -4.77 -9.27
CA HIS A 562 -11.70 -4.75 -9.79
C HIS A 562 -11.55 -5.56 -11.09
N ASN A 563 -10.49 -5.27 -11.87
CA ASN A 563 -10.14 -5.98 -13.10
C ASN A 563 -9.50 -7.38 -12.83
N LEU A 564 -10.30 -8.32 -12.32
CA LEU A 564 -9.88 -9.61 -11.77
C LEU A 564 -10.75 -10.80 -12.22
N VAL A 565 -10.31 -12.03 -11.92
CA VAL A 565 -11.17 -13.22 -11.99
C VAL A 565 -11.79 -13.49 -10.62
N VAL A 566 -13.11 -13.38 -10.52
CA VAL A 566 -13.89 -13.79 -9.33
C VAL A 566 -14.25 -15.27 -9.43
N VAL A 567 -14.08 -16.01 -8.34
CA VAL A 567 -14.43 -17.44 -8.23
C VAL A 567 -15.70 -17.62 -7.41
N ASP A 568 -16.67 -18.35 -7.96
CA ASP A 568 -17.96 -18.69 -7.33
C ASP A 568 -18.70 -17.48 -6.71
N GLU A 569 -18.68 -16.33 -7.39
CA GLU A 569 -19.28 -15.05 -6.96
C GLU A 569 -18.89 -14.67 -5.52
N THR A 570 -17.67 -15.00 -5.11
CA THR A 570 -17.13 -14.75 -3.77
C THR A 570 -15.93 -13.82 -3.90
N SER A 571 -15.87 -12.75 -3.10
CA SER A 571 -14.64 -11.97 -2.97
C SER A 571 -13.51 -12.83 -2.42
N GLN A 572 -12.26 -12.45 -2.69
CA GLN A 572 -11.08 -13.11 -2.13
C GLN A 572 -11.15 -13.21 -0.60
N GLN A 573 -10.63 -14.30 -0.04
CA GLN A 573 -10.66 -14.62 1.40
C GLN A 573 -9.46 -15.48 1.82
N GLY A 574 -9.14 -15.47 3.11
CA GLY A 574 -8.16 -16.38 3.73
C GLY A 574 -6.79 -15.74 3.89
N LEU A 575 -5.74 -16.45 3.46
CA LEU A 575 -4.40 -15.89 3.37
C LEU A 575 -4.37 -14.95 2.16
N THR A 576 -3.75 -13.77 2.30
CA THR A 576 -3.68 -12.78 1.22
C THR A 576 -2.29 -12.69 0.62
N GLY A 577 -2.20 -12.41 -0.68
CA GLY A 577 -0.96 -12.31 -1.46
C GLY A 577 -0.30 -13.64 -1.78
N GLY A 578 0.64 -13.59 -2.73
CA GLY A 578 1.34 -14.76 -3.23
C GLY A 578 2.73 -14.43 -3.79
N SER A 579 3.03 -14.99 -4.96
CA SER A 579 4.39 -15.23 -5.45
C SER A 579 4.65 -14.54 -6.78
N LEU A 580 5.72 -13.74 -6.86
CA LEU A 580 6.30 -13.31 -8.15
C LEU A 580 6.96 -14.53 -8.82
N ARG A 581 6.64 -14.75 -10.09
CA ARG A 581 7.05 -15.93 -10.89
C ARG A 581 8.00 -15.56 -12.03
N LEU A 582 7.74 -14.43 -12.71
CA LEU A 582 8.58 -13.87 -13.77
C LEU A 582 8.62 -12.36 -13.67
N PHE A 583 9.76 -11.79 -14.03
CA PHE A 583 9.95 -10.35 -14.20
C PHE A 583 11.06 -10.11 -15.21
N ALA A 584 10.78 -9.41 -16.31
CA ALA A 584 11.79 -9.08 -17.32
C ALA A 584 11.57 -7.69 -17.92
N ASP A 585 12.66 -6.97 -18.16
CA ASP A 585 12.70 -5.61 -18.70
C ASP A 585 13.50 -5.60 -20.00
N PHE A 586 12.85 -5.87 -21.14
CA PHE A 586 13.50 -5.79 -22.45
C PHE A 586 13.12 -4.48 -23.16
N PRO A 587 13.95 -3.97 -24.09
CA PRO A 587 13.52 -2.95 -25.05
C PRO A 587 12.30 -3.44 -25.83
N GLY A 588 11.18 -2.71 -25.78
CA GLY A 588 9.94 -3.04 -26.49
C GLY A 588 9.03 -4.13 -25.87
N VAL A 589 9.49 -4.90 -24.86
CA VAL A 589 8.64 -5.86 -24.13
C VAL A 589 9.01 -5.87 -22.64
N LYS A 590 8.05 -5.53 -21.79
CA LYS A 590 8.15 -5.67 -20.32
C LYS A 590 7.24 -6.83 -19.89
N LEU A 591 7.71 -7.71 -19.02
CA LEU A 591 6.97 -8.89 -18.57
C LEU A 591 6.87 -8.92 -17.04
N ILE A 592 5.69 -9.27 -16.54
CA ILE A 592 5.49 -9.74 -15.17
C ILE A 592 4.59 -10.97 -15.15
N GLU A 593 4.86 -11.89 -14.23
CA GLU A 593 3.95 -12.99 -13.90
C GLU A 593 3.91 -13.20 -12.39
N ALA A 594 2.72 -13.31 -11.82
CA ALA A 594 2.53 -13.56 -10.40
C ALA A 594 1.34 -14.48 -10.13
N SER A 595 1.37 -15.19 -9.00
CA SER A 595 0.29 -16.09 -8.56
C SER A 595 -0.18 -15.76 -7.14
N SER A 596 -1.45 -16.05 -6.82
CA SER A 596 -2.05 -15.83 -5.51
C SER A 596 -3.14 -16.88 -5.19
N GLU A 597 -2.76 -18.16 -5.24
CA GLU A 597 -3.63 -19.29 -4.88
C GLU A 597 -4.27 -19.14 -3.49
N ASN A 598 -3.50 -18.55 -2.57
CA ASN A 598 -3.87 -18.25 -1.18
C ASN A 598 -5.26 -17.60 -1.04
N SER A 599 -5.55 -16.61 -1.90
CA SER A 599 -6.73 -15.73 -1.84
C SER A 599 -8.05 -16.45 -2.22
N TYR A 600 -7.96 -17.67 -2.75
CA TYR A 600 -9.10 -18.54 -3.06
C TYR A 600 -8.92 -20.01 -2.61
N ALA A 601 -7.92 -20.32 -1.78
CA ALA A 601 -7.67 -21.68 -1.30
C ALA A 601 -8.91 -22.31 -0.62
N GLY A 602 -9.69 -21.51 0.11
CA GLY A 602 -10.96 -21.92 0.73
C GLY A 602 -12.09 -22.27 -0.26
N ARG A 603 -11.93 -22.01 -1.56
CA ARG A 603 -12.84 -22.42 -2.64
C ARG A 603 -12.28 -23.58 -3.48
N GLY A 604 -11.22 -24.24 -3.01
CA GLY A 604 -10.58 -25.35 -3.71
C GLY A 604 -9.80 -24.93 -4.95
N VAL A 605 -9.37 -23.66 -5.02
CA VAL A 605 -8.54 -23.17 -6.12
C VAL A 605 -7.09 -23.62 -5.92
N SER A 606 -6.52 -24.23 -6.97
CA SER A 606 -5.17 -24.80 -7.00
C SER A 606 -4.21 -24.05 -7.94
N LEU A 607 -4.75 -23.14 -8.75
CA LEU A 607 -4.01 -22.23 -9.62
C LEU A 607 -4.79 -20.91 -9.67
N TYR A 608 -4.13 -19.80 -9.41
CA TYR A 608 -4.66 -18.45 -9.58
C TYR A 608 -3.50 -17.54 -9.97
N GLN A 609 -3.19 -17.47 -11.28
CA GLN A 609 -1.93 -16.91 -11.79
C GLN A 609 -2.16 -16.03 -13.01
N ARG A 610 -1.51 -14.87 -13.02
CA ARG A 610 -1.65 -13.84 -14.05
C ARG A 610 -0.30 -13.54 -14.68
N THR A 611 -0.21 -13.68 -16.01
CA THR A 611 0.91 -13.23 -16.84
C THR A 611 0.48 -11.93 -17.54
N MET A 612 1.24 -10.86 -17.40
CA MET A 612 0.98 -9.60 -18.12
C MET A 612 2.25 -9.11 -18.82
N ALA A 613 2.10 -8.65 -20.07
CA ALA A 613 3.20 -8.06 -20.84
C ALA A 613 2.80 -6.69 -21.40
N LEU A 614 3.61 -5.66 -21.17
CA LEU A 614 3.51 -4.35 -21.80
C LEU A 614 4.43 -4.34 -23.03
N VAL A 615 3.84 -4.18 -24.22
CA VAL A 615 4.50 -4.36 -25.51
C VAL A 615 4.44 -3.07 -26.31
N GLY A 616 5.58 -2.66 -26.87
CA GLY A 616 5.74 -1.40 -27.60
C GLY A 616 6.47 -0.33 -26.79
N ASP A 617 6.48 0.88 -27.33
CA ASP A 617 7.14 2.04 -26.74
C ASP A 617 6.22 3.27 -26.79
N GLY A 618 6.37 4.19 -25.83
CA GLY A 618 5.54 5.39 -25.74
C GLY A 618 4.03 5.13 -25.61
N THR A 619 3.24 5.92 -26.32
CA THR A 619 1.76 5.94 -26.29
C THR A 619 1.10 4.80 -27.06
N ASP A 620 1.85 4.14 -27.94
CA ASP A 620 1.32 3.14 -28.89
C ASP A 620 1.47 1.71 -28.32
N ALA A 621 1.88 1.62 -27.05
CA ALA A 621 2.08 0.39 -26.33
C ALA A 621 0.75 -0.26 -25.90
N TYR A 622 0.65 -1.57 -26.07
CA TYR A 622 -0.51 -2.37 -25.69
C TYR A 622 -0.13 -3.43 -24.66
N ILE A 623 -1.13 -4.02 -24.02
CA ILE A 623 -0.96 -4.97 -22.93
C ILE A 623 -1.54 -6.32 -23.33
N VAL A 624 -0.78 -7.39 -23.13
CA VAL A 624 -1.30 -8.76 -23.11
C VAL A 624 -1.61 -9.13 -21.68
N ASP A 625 -2.82 -9.63 -21.41
CA ASP A 625 -3.24 -10.17 -20.12
C ASP A 625 -3.65 -11.65 -20.27
N LEU A 626 -3.09 -12.52 -19.44
CA LEU A 626 -3.37 -13.95 -19.44
C LEU A 626 -3.57 -14.45 -18.00
N PHE A 627 -4.84 -14.66 -17.64
CA PHE A 627 -5.26 -15.10 -16.32
C PHE A 627 -5.64 -16.59 -16.34
N ARG A 628 -4.92 -17.42 -15.58
CA ARG A 628 -5.18 -18.85 -15.41
C ARG A 628 -5.79 -19.14 -14.04
N VAL A 629 -6.91 -19.87 -14.02
CA VAL A 629 -7.58 -20.32 -12.79
C VAL A 629 -7.97 -21.79 -12.89
N ARG A 630 -7.74 -22.57 -11.82
CA ARG A 630 -8.17 -23.98 -11.70
C ARG A 630 -8.82 -24.23 -10.33
N GLY A 631 -10.09 -24.65 -10.34
CA GLY A 631 -10.91 -24.91 -9.15
C GLY A 631 -12.32 -24.33 -9.30
N GLY A 632 -13.10 -24.36 -8.23
CA GLY A 632 -14.45 -23.77 -8.20
C GLY A 632 -15.44 -24.32 -9.24
N SER A 633 -16.55 -23.60 -9.41
CA SER A 633 -17.65 -23.92 -10.34
C SER A 633 -18.01 -22.79 -11.31
N ARG A 634 -17.62 -21.54 -11.00
CA ARG A 634 -17.81 -20.36 -11.82
C ARG A 634 -16.57 -19.48 -11.78
N HIS A 635 -16.15 -19.03 -12.97
CA HIS A 635 -15.14 -17.99 -13.12
C HIS A 635 -15.73 -16.82 -13.89
N ASP A 636 -15.63 -15.63 -13.32
CA ASP A 636 -16.05 -14.37 -13.94
C ASP A 636 -14.82 -13.46 -14.06
N TYR A 637 -14.32 -13.25 -15.27
CA TYR A 637 -13.26 -12.28 -15.55
C TYR A 637 -13.89 -10.91 -15.79
N PHE A 638 -13.60 -9.95 -14.92
CA PHE A 638 -14.10 -8.58 -14.96
C PHE A 638 -13.15 -7.68 -15.74
N ALA A 639 -13.71 -6.92 -16.69
CA ALA A 639 -13.06 -5.85 -17.42
C ALA A 639 -13.86 -4.55 -17.27
N HIS A 640 -13.22 -3.50 -16.75
CA HIS A 640 -13.76 -2.13 -16.72
C HIS A 640 -12.63 -1.12 -16.91
N PHE A 641 -12.96 0.01 -17.53
CA PHE A 641 -12.03 1.10 -17.77
C PHE A 641 -12.76 2.43 -17.62
N ARG A 642 -11.98 3.51 -17.52
CA ARG A 642 -12.46 4.89 -17.51
C ARG A 642 -13.38 5.17 -18.72
N GLY A 643 -14.52 5.78 -18.45
CA GLY A 643 -15.40 6.34 -19.47
C GLY A 643 -16.56 5.44 -19.87
N LYS A 644 -17.15 5.71 -21.03
CA LYS A 644 -18.38 5.03 -21.49
C LYS A 644 -18.08 3.82 -22.36
N LEU A 645 -18.76 2.71 -22.10
CA LEU A 645 -18.70 1.51 -22.92
C LEU A 645 -19.48 1.70 -24.22
N GLY A 646 -18.80 1.49 -25.35
CA GLY A 646 -19.39 1.48 -26.69
C GLY A 646 -20.11 0.17 -27.02
N THR A 647 -20.10 -0.20 -28.30
CA THR A 647 -20.67 -1.49 -28.73
C THR A 647 -19.72 -2.64 -28.39
N VAL A 648 -20.24 -3.69 -27.75
CA VAL A 648 -19.50 -4.95 -27.55
C VAL A 648 -19.72 -5.87 -28.75
N GLY A 649 -18.66 -6.05 -29.56
CA GLY A 649 -18.65 -6.98 -30.70
C GLY A 649 -18.47 -8.43 -30.28
N GLY A 650 -18.76 -9.37 -31.18
CA GLY A 650 -18.59 -10.82 -30.95
C GLY A 650 -19.66 -11.50 -30.09
N VAL A 651 -20.71 -10.75 -29.70
CA VAL A 651 -21.83 -11.22 -28.89
C VAL A 651 -23.12 -10.50 -29.27
N ALA A 652 -24.25 -11.23 -29.27
CA ALA A 652 -25.58 -10.63 -29.31
C ALA A 652 -26.10 -10.46 -27.87
N LEU A 653 -25.94 -9.26 -27.30
CA LEU A 653 -26.42 -8.95 -25.95
C LEU A 653 -27.94 -8.75 -25.91
N GLY A 654 -28.59 -9.35 -24.91
CA GLY A 654 -30.01 -9.17 -24.64
C GLY A 654 -30.41 -7.74 -24.25
N ARG A 655 -31.69 -7.56 -23.91
CA ARG A 655 -32.19 -6.33 -23.26
C ARG A 655 -31.65 -6.25 -21.82
N PRO A 656 -31.55 -5.05 -21.24
CA PRO A 656 -31.32 -4.88 -19.80
C PRO A 656 -32.31 -5.69 -18.95
N GLU A 657 -31.78 -6.52 -18.06
CA GLU A 657 -32.51 -7.22 -17.01
C GLU A 657 -32.81 -6.24 -15.86
N SER A 658 -33.87 -6.48 -15.10
CA SER A 658 -34.17 -5.72 -13.86
C SER A 658 -33.26 -6.17 -12.72
N GLY A 659 -33.01 -5.27 -11.76
CA GLY A 659 -32.16 -5.56 -10.60
C GLY A 659 -30.66 -5.53 -10.93
N SER A 660 -29.92 -6.48 -10.39
CA SER A 660 -28.46 -6.55 -10.47
C SER A 660 -27.97 -7.95 -10.83
N LEU A 661 -26.64 -8.08 -11.01
CA LEU A 661 -25.99 -9.36 -11.28
C LEU A 661 -26.22 -10.40 -10.17
N ALA A 662 -26.55 -9.96 -8.94
CA ALA A 662 -26.95 -10.82 -7.82
C ALA A 662 -28.41 -11.33 -7.91
N GLY A 663 -29.28 -10.69 -8.70
CA GLY A 663 -30.68 -11.09 -8.89
C GLY A 663 -31.63 -9.90 -9.11
N PRO A 664 -32.89 -10.18 -9.52
CA PRO A 664 -33.86 -9.15 -9.89
C PRO A 664 -34.35 -8.29 -8.70
N GLU A 665 -34.28 -8.82 -7.48
CA GLU A 665 -34.75 -8.15 -6.25
C GLU A 665 -33.68 -7.24 -5.60
N ILE A 666 -32.45 -7.23 -6.12
CA ILE A 666 -31.31 -6.50 -5.52
C ILE A 666 -30.82 -5.44 -6.51
N ALA A 667 -30.70 -4.19 -6.07
CA ALA A 667 -30.26 -3.06 -6.89
C ALA A 667 -29.60 -1.95 -6.04
N TRP A 668 -28.55 -2.27 -5.28
CA TRP A 668 -27.85 -1.25 -4.47
C TRP A 668 -27.21 -0.17 -5.34
N GLY A 669 -26.83 -0.52 -6.58
CA GLY A 669 -26.28 0.42 -7.56
C GLY A 669 -27.21 1.57 -8.00
N THR A 670 -28.49 1.54 -7.61
CA THR A 670 -29.47 2.63 -7.81
C THR A 670 -29.98 3.25 -6.49
N LYS A 671 -29.47 2.83 -5.33
CA LYS A 671 -29.93 3.26 -4.00
C LYS A 671 -28.91 4.10 -3.21
N GLN A 672 -27.80 4.47 -3.85
CA GLN A 672 -26.73 5.26 -3.25
C GLN A 672 -27.19 6.70 -2.97
N LEU A 673 -26.99 7.15 -1.73
CA LEU A 673 -27.25 8.52 -1.27
C LEU A 673 -26.00 9.41 -1.43
N ASN A 674 -26.16 10.71 -1.15
CA ASN A 674 -25.11 11.74 -1.29
C ASN A 674 -23.86 11.49 -0.42
N ASP A 675 -24.01 10.76 0.68
CA ASP A 675 -22.95 10.38 1.63
C ASP A 675 -22.27 9.04 1.28
N GLY A 676 -22.79 8.29 0.28
CA GLY A 676 -22.30 6.97 -0.11
C GLY A 676 -22.96 5.80 0.64
N ASP A 677 -23.91 6.06 1.54
CA ASP A 677 -24.75 5.04 2.17
C ASP A 677 -25.98 4.71 1.31
N MET A 678 -26.71 3.65 1.68
CA MET A 678 -27.86 3.14 0.94
C MET A 678 -29.19 3.63 1.53
N GLU A 679 -30.12 3.99 0.65
CA GLU A 679 -31.51 4.31 0.98
C GLU A 679 -32.14 3.21 1.86
N GLY A 680 -32.77 3.63 2.97
CA GLY A 680 -33.43 2.74 3.93
C GLY A 680 -32.53 2.16 5.01
N HIS A 681 -31.22 2.45 5.02
CA HIS A 681 -30.25 1.92 5.98
C HIS A 681 -29.51 3.01 6.82
N PRO A 682 -30.21 4.01 7.40
CA PRO A 682 -29.58 5.12 8.11
C PRO A 682 -28.75 4.66 9.31
N ASN A 683 -27.62 5.34 9.54
CA ASN A 683 -26.73 5.14 10.71
C ASN A 683 -26.11 3.73 10.85
N GLN A 684 -26.06 2.92 9.77
CA GLN A 684 -25.49 1.56 9.79
C GLN A 684 -24.01 1.55 9.34
N PHE A 685 -23.13 2.14 10.13
CA PHE A 685 -21.70 2.25 9.80
C PHE A 685 -21.03 0.89 9.55
N TYR A 686 -20.21 0.79 8.50
CA TYR A 686 -19.54 -0.43 8.03
C TYR A 686 -20.50 -1.57 7.63
N TRP A 687 -21.78 -1.28 7.37
CA TRP A 687 -22.72 -2.29 6.87
C TRP A 687 -22.44 -2.66 5.41
N ASN A 688 -22.21 -3.95 5.18
CA ASN A 688 -21.96 -4.54 3.86
C ASN A 688 -23.31 -5.00 3.24
N PRO A 689 -23.84 -4.34 2.20
CA PRO A 689 -25.16 -4.65 1.66
C PRO A 689 -25.23 -6.07 1.04
N PRO A 690 -26.27 -6.88 1.36
CA PRO A 690 -26.40 -8.25 0.85
C PRO A 690 -26.38 -8.34 -0.69
N PRO A 691 -25.76 -9.38 -1.29
CA PRO A 691 -25.19 -10.56 -0.64
C PRO A 691 -23.75 -10.36 -0.13
N GLY A 692 -23.21 -9.13 -0.14
CA GLY A 692 -21.95 -8.79 0.51
C GLY A 692 -20.67 -9.04 -0.31
N ASN A 693 -20.80 -9.21 -1.63
CA ASN A 693 -19.73 -9.57 -2.57
C ASN A 693 -19.58 -8.58 -3.76
N GLY A 694 -20.26 -7.43 -3.72
CA GLY A 694 -20.30 -6.44 -4.81
C GLY A 694 -21.33 -6.70 -5.93
N TYR A 695 -21.80 -7.93 -6.13
CA TYR A 695 -22.72 -8.27 -7.25
C TYR A 695 -24.08 -7.55 -7.16
N GLY A 696 -24.45 -7.06 -5.97
CA GLY A 696 -25.66 -6.26 -5.77
C GLY A 696 -25.57 -4.81 -6.30
N PHE A 697 -24.37 -4.33 -6.65
CA PHE A 697 -24.14 -2.98 -7.17
C PHE A 697 -24.08 -2.91 -8.71
N LEU A 698 -23.80 -4.04 -9.36
CA LEU A 698 -23.76 -4.18 -10.82
C LEU A 698 -25.19 -4.32 -11.39
N VAL A 699 -25.83 -3.21 -11.70
CA VAL A 699 -27.22 -3.12 -12.14
C VAL A 699 -27.39 -3.23 -13.65
N HIS A 700 -28.64 -3.42 -14.08
CA HIS A 700 -29.06 -3.54 -15.48
C HIS A 700 -28.32 -4.62 -16.31
N PRO A 701 -28.11 -5.85 -15.80
CA PRO A 701 -27.26 -6.80 -16.49
C PRO A 701 -27.83 -7.18 -17.87
N ARG A 702 -26.94 -7.37 -18.86
CA ARG A 702 -27.27 -7.84 -20.21
C ARG A 702 -26.42 -9.04 -20.54
N ARG A 703 -27.01 -10.13 -21.00
CA ARG A 703 -26.29 -11.38 -21.29
C ARG A 703 -26.29 -11.72 -22.77
N GLY A 704 -25.25 -12.41 -23.22
CA GLY A 704 -25.20 -13.05 -24.53
C GLY A 704 -24.08 -14.09 -24.59
N LYS A 705 -24.22 -15.10 -25.45
CA LYS A 705 -23.13 -16.08 -25.68
C LYS A 705 -22.09 -15.49 -26.62
N MET A 706 -20.82 -15.78 -26.37
CA MET A 706 -19.72 -15.46 -27.28
C MET A 706 -19.91 -16.22 -28.60
N THR A 707 -20.05 -15.51 -29.72
CA THR A 707 -20.23 -16.08 -31.07
C THR A 707 -18.99 -15.93 -31.96
N GLY A 708 -18.03 -15.10 -31.56
CA GLY A 708 -16.75 -14.88 -32.23
C GLY A 708 -15.74 -14.20 -31.28
N PRO A 709 -14.63 -13.66 -31.79
CA PRO A 709 -13.76 -12.79 -31.01
C PRO A 709 -14.56 -11.62 -30.44
N VAL A 710 -14.42 -11.34 -29.15
CA VAL A 710 -15.11 -10.20 -28.52
C VAL A 710 -14.20 -8.98 -28.56
N SER A 711 -14.79 -7.84 -28.88
CA SER A 711 -14.15 -6.54 -28.81
C SER A 711 -15.05 -5.60 -28.03
N ALA A 712 -14.55 -5.02 -26.94
CA ALA A 712 -15.21 -3.99 -26.16
C ALA A 712 -14.36 -2.73 -26.17
N GLN A 713 -14.98 -1.55 -26.30
CA GLN A 713 -14.27 -0.27 -26.35
C GLN A 713 -14.87 0.71 -25.37
N TRP A 714 -14.03 1.32 -24.53
CA TRP A 714 -14.39 2.43 -23.66
C TRP A 714 -13.90 3.74 -24.27
N GLN A 715 -14.69 4.80 -24.13
CA GLN A 715 -14.34 6.16 -24.49
C GLN A 715 -14.06 6.96 -23.21
N ALA A 716 -12.78 7.18 -22.91
CA ALA A 716 -12.31 7.86 -21.70
C ALA A 716 -12.43 9.39 -21.81
N ASP A 717 -12.09 9.95 -22.97
CA ASP A 717 -12.41 11.34 -23.34
C ASP A 717 -12.75 11.46 -24.85
N ARG A 718 -12.59 12.63 -25.47
CA ARG A 718 -12.86 12.82 -26.91
C ARG A 718 -11.87 12.06 -27.81
N GLU A 719 -10.65 11.86 -27.36
CA GLU A 719 -9.52 11.34 -28.15
C GLU A 719 -8.98 10.03 -27.58
N ALA A 720 -9.04 9.85 -26.25
CA ALA A 720 -8.56 8.69 -25.54
C ALA A 720 -9.58 7.55 -25.51
N HIS A 721 -9.17 6.40 -26.03
CA HIS A 721 -9.95 5.17 -26.06
C HIS A 721 -9.17 3.99 -25.49
N ILE A 722 -9.90 3.01 -24.95
CA ILE A 722 -9.35 1.73 -24.53
C ILE A 722 -10.15 0.63 -25.23
N GLN A 723 -9.48 -0.29 -25.93
CA GLN A 723 -10.11 -1.47 -26.52
C GLN A 723 -9.61 -2.74 -25.83
N VAL A 724 -10.52 -3.65 -25.51
CA VAL A 724 -10.22 -5.01 -25.03
C VAL A 724 -10.65 -6.01 -26.08
N ILE A 725 -9.72 -6.84 -26.53
CA ILE A 725 -9.93 -7.90 -27.52
C ILE A 725 -9.74 -9.26 -26.83
N MET A 726 -10.71 -10.17 -26.95
CA MET A 726 -10.67 -11.52 -26.39
C MET A 726 -10.86 -12.59 -27.49
N PRO A 727 -10.08 -13.70 -27.48
CA PRO A 727 -10.17 -14.73 -28.51
C PRO A 727 -11.45 -15.58 -28.33
N PRO A 728 -12.01 -16.13 -29.41
CA PRO A 728 -13.28 -16.85 -29.37
C PRO A 728 -13.22 -18.08 -28.45
N ASN A 729 -14.21 -18.22 -27.57
CA ASN A 729 -14.39 -19.39 -26.72
C ASN A 729 -15.88 -19.68 -26.50
N SER A 730 -16.35 -20.82 -27.04
CA SER A 730 -17.76 -21.22 -27.07
C SER A 730 -18.39 -21.56 -25.70
N GLN A 731 -17.58 -21.66 -24.64
CA GLN A 731 -18.04 -21.86 -23.26
C GLN A 731 -18.27 -20.55 -22.51
N THR A 732 -17.96 -19.39 -23.12
CA THR A 732 -18.02 -18.07 -22.47
C THR A 732 -19.38 -17.40 -22.70
N GLU A 733 -20.05 -17.03 -21.61
CA GLU A 733 -21.12 -16.03 -21.59
C GLU A 733 -20.47 -14.65 -21.40
N ILE A 734 -20.87 -13.66 -22.18
CA ILE A 734 -20.53 -12.25 -21.92
C ILE A 734 -21.71 -11.62 -21.19
N VAL A 735 -21.42 -10.95 -20.09
CA VAL A 735 -22.37 -10.13 -19.34
C VAL A 735 -21.87 -8.69 -19.30
N THR A 736 -22.74 -7.71 -19.54
CA THR A 736 -22.46 -6.30 -19.22
C THR A 736 -23.32 -5.83 -18.08
N GLY A 737 -22.89 -4.81 -17.34
CA GLY A 737 -23.68 -4.13 -16.31
C GLY A 737 -23.03 -2.80 -15.92
N ASP A 738 -23.77 -1.93 -15.25
CA ASP A 738 -23.27 -0.63 -14.79
C ASP A 738 -23.32 -0.52 -13.26
N ALA A 739 -22.38 0.22 -12.67
CA ALA A 739 -22.25 0.37 -11.22
C ALA A 739 -21.97 1.83 -10.82
N PRO A 740 -22.35 2.26 -9.60
CA PRO A 740 -22.03 3.59 -9.11
C PRO A 740 -20.51 3.77 -8.90
N GLY A 741 -20.06 5.02 -8.92
CA GLY A 741 -18.78 5.40 -8.33
C GLY A 741 -18.82 5.31 -6.81
N ILE A 742 -17.72 5.65 -6.12
CA ILE A 742 -17.66 5.62 -4.64
C ILE A 742 -18.72 6.54 -3.99
N LYS A 743 -19.11 7.61 -4.69
CA LYS A 743 -20.24 8.50 -4.39
C LYS A 743 -20.95 8.99 -5.68
N PRO A 744 -22.16 9.59 -5.58
CA PRO A 744 -22.93 10.03 -6.75
C PRO A 744 -22.25 11.11 -7.62
N ASN A 745 -21.31 11.88 -7.07
CA ASN A 745 -20.51 12.86 -7.81
C ASN A 745 -19.29 12.27 -8.51
N VAL A 746 -18.98 10.99 -8.26
CA VAL A 746 -17.90 10.23 -8.89
C VAL A 746 -18.51 9.36 -10.01
N PRO A 747 -17.91 9.32 -11.23
CA PRO A 747 -18.54 8.68 -12.38
C PRO A 747 -18.96 7.21 -12.16
N ARG A 748 -20.06 6.80 -12.81
CA ARG A 748 -20.41 5.38 -12.93
C ARG A 748 -19.39 4.64 -13.80
N ALA A 749 -19.24 3.33 -13.56
CA ALA A 749 -18.42 2.44 -14.38
C ALA A 749 -19.30 1.42 -15.12
N GLU A 750 -18.94 1.12 -16.37
CA GLU A 750 -19.60 0.11 -17.20
C GLU A 750 -18.67 -1.09 -17.42
N TYR A 751 -19.14 -2.28 -17.07
CA TYR A 751 -18.36 -3.52 -17.00
C TYR A 751 -18.65 -4.45 -18.17
N VAL A 752 -17.64 -5.19 -18.60
CA VAL A 752 -17.74 -6.39 -19.44
C VAL A 752 -17.19 -7.58 -18.65
N ILE A 753 -17.99 -8.63 -18.50
CA ILE A 753 -17.69 -9.79 -17.66
C ILE A 753 -17.69 -11.03 -18.55
N ALA A 754 -16.56 -11.71 -18.66
CA ALA A 754 -16.42 -12.99 -19.35
C ALA A 754 -16.63 -14.14 -18.34
N ARG A 755 -17.81 -14.77 -18.42
CA ARG A 755 -18.34 -15.74 -17.46
C ARG A 755 -18.25 -17.17 -18.01
N ARG A 756 -17.70 -18.08 -17.20
CA ARG A 756 -17.68 -19.53 -17.46
C ARG A 756 -18.22 -20.29 -16.26
N LYS A 757 -18.91 -21.40 -16.52
CA LYS A 757 -19.52 -22.28 -15.50
C LYS A 757 -19.21 -23.74 -15.82
N GLY A 758 -18.96 -24.53 -14.79
CA GLY A 758 -18.69 -25.96 -14.90
C GLY A 758 -18.54 -26.60 -13.52
N LYS A 759 -17.99 -27.82 -13.48
CA LYS A 759 -17.49 -28.44 -12.26
C LYS A 759 -15.98 -28.57 -12.38
N ASP A 760 -15.26 -28.31 -11.29
CA ASP A 760 -13.79 -28.43 -11.21
C ASP A 760 -13.12 -27.62 -12.33
N LEU A 761 -13.54 -26.35 -12.46
CA LEU A 761 -13.36 -25.56 -13.67
C LEU A 761 -11.88 -25.21 -13.91
N ALA A 762 -11.42 -25.41 -15.15
CA ALA A 762 -10.13 -24.94 -15.64
C ALA A 762 -10.37 -23.79 -16.63
N SER A 763 -9.67 -22.67 -16.49
CA SER A 763 -9.85 -21.51 -17.37
C SER A 763 -8.55 -20.77 -17.61
N ALA A 764 -8.31 -20.44 -18.88
CA ALA A 764 -7.43 -19.36 -19.27
C ALA A 764 -8.31 -18.24 -19.87
N PHE A 765 -8.27 -17.06 -19.29
CA PHE A 765 -8.78 -15.84 -19.91
C PHE A 765 -7.59 -15.13 -20.52
N ALA A 766 -7.72 -14.74 -21.79
CA ALA A 766 -6.67 -14.04 -22.51
C ALA A 766 -7.29 -12.80 -23.15
N SER A 767 -6.62 -11.67 -23.02
CA SER A 767 -7.04 -10.43 -23.67
C SER A 767 -5.83 -9.63 -24.15
N VAL A 768 -6.08 -8.77 -25.14
CA VAL A 768 -5.19 -7.67 -25.49
C VAL A 768 -5.94 -6.38 -25.18
N ILE A 769 -5.31 -5.52 -24.37
CA ILE A 769 -5.82 -4.22 -23.93
C ILE A 769 -5.01 -3.16 -24.66
N VAL A 770 -5.69 -2.28 -25.40
CA VAL A 770 -5.08 -1.28 -26.29
C VAL A 770 -5.59 0.10 -25.88
N PRO A 771 -4.80 0.89 -25.13
CA PRO A 771 -4.94 2.34 -25.13
C PRO A 771 -4.61 2.88 -26.52
N PHE A 772 -5.43 3.78 -27.08
CA PHE A 772 -5.11 4.47 -28.32
C PHE A 772 -5.76 5.84 -28.42
N SER A 773 -5.18 6.69 -29.29
CA SER A 773 -5.83 7.88 -29.83
C SER A 773 -6.08 7.69 -31.33
N GLY A 774 -7.23 8.16 -31.82
CA GLY A 774 -7.63 7.99 -33.22
C GLY A 774 -8.05 6.57 -33.58
N THR A 775 -7.10 5.67 -33.88
CA THR A 775 -7.42 4.27 -34.25
C THR A 775 -6.44 3.27 -33.66
N ALA A 776 -6.95 2.15 -33.15
CA ALA A 776 -6.15 1.04 -32.62
C ALA A 776 -5.35 0.31 -33.71
N ASP A 777 -4.07 0.02 -33.42
CA ASP A 777 -3.20 -0.72 -34.34
C ASP A 777 -3.39 -2.24 -34.29
N VAL A 778 -3.78 -2.78 -33.14
CA VAL A 778 -4.12 -4.21 -33.01
C VAL A 778 -5.48 -4.49 -33.64
N LEU A 779 -5.53 -5.48 -34.53
CA LEU A 779 -6.74 -5.89 -35.26
C LEU A 779 -7.40 -7.14 -34.68
N SER A 780 -6.62 -8.14 -34.27
CA SER A 780 -7.13 -9.42 -33.75
C SER A 780 -6.19 -10.08 -32.74
N LEU A 781 -6.78 -10.97 -31.94
CA LEU A 781 -6.11 -11.89 -31.03
C LEU A 781 -6.64 -13.30 -31.32
N GLU A 782 -5.75 -14.18 -31.79
CA GLU A 782 -6.07 -15.53 -32.26
C GLU A 782 -5.31 -16.58 -31.44
N SER A 783 -6.00 -17.63 -30.97
CA SER A 783 -5.35 -18.75 -30.28
C SER A 783 -4.62 -19.65 -31.28
N VAL A 784 -3.35 -19.95 -31.02
CA VAL A 784 -2.55 -20.89 -31.82
C VAL A 784 -2.48 -22.23 -31.07
N PRO A 785 -3.02 -23.34 -31.61
CA PRO A 785 -2.93 -24.65 -30.97
C PRO A 785 -1.52 -25.24 -31.08
N LEU A 786 -1.08 -25.91 -30.01
CA LEU A 786 0.17 -26.67 -29.93
C LEU A 786 -0.13 -28.00 -29.22
N GLU A 787 0.60 -29.06 -29.57
CA GLU A 787 0.51 -30.38 -28.96
C GLU A 787 1.80 -30.72 -28.19
N ASP A 788 1.70 -31.53 -27.13
CA ASP A 788 2.88 -32.03 -26.41
C ASP A 788 3.72 -32.94 -27.34
N SER A 789 5.02 -32.65 -27.48
CA SER A 789 5.88 -33.39 -28.40
C SER A 789 6.09 -34.84 -27.95
N VAL A 790 5.58 -35.82 -28.72
CA VAL A 790 5.74 -37.25 -28.41
C VAL A 790 7.21 -37.66 -28.57
N ILE A 791 7.88 -37.97 -27.45
CA ILE A 791 9.24 -38.51 -27.46
C ILE A 791 9.21 -39.98 -27.91
N THR A 792 9.26 -40.21 -29.23
CA THR A 792 9.54 -41.54 -29.78
C THR A 792 11.00 -41.89 -29.49
N SER A 793 11.28 -42.63 -28.41
CA SER A 793 12.65 -43.00 -28.05
C SER A 793 13.25 -43.96 -29.07
N LEU A 794 13.99 -43.43 -30.05
CA LEU A 794 14.84 -44.19 -30.95
C LEU A 794 16.04 -44.79 -30.17
N ARG A 795 15.81 -45.89 -29.44
CA ARG A 795 16.90 -46.75 -28.97
C ARG A 795 17.50 -47.48 -30.17
N GLY A 796 18.50 -46.87 -30.77
CA GLY A 796 19.38 -47.55 -31.73
C GLY A 796 19.97 -48.81 -31.10
N ARG A 797 19.97 -49.92 -31.85
CA ARG A 797 20.69 -51.13 -31.45
C ARG A 797 22.20 -50.84 -31.46
N GLN A 798 22.84 -50.95 -30.31
CA GLN A 798 24.24 -51.39 -30.24
C GLN A 798 24.30 -52.66 -29.41
N GLU A 799 24.75 -53.74 -30.05
CA GLU A 799 25.05 -54.99 -29.36
C GLU A 799 26.40 -54.86 -28.66
N ALA A 800 26.41 -55.02 -27.34
CA ALA A 800 27.61 -55.32 -26.58
C ALA A 800 27.33 -56.55 -25.70
N LYS A 801 27.95 -57.68 -26.05
CA LYS A 801 27.81 -58.96 -25.34
C LYS A 801 28.48 -58.88 -23.97
N PHE A 802 27.81 -59.32 -22.90
CA PHE A 802 28.44 -60.12 -21.85
C PHE A 802 27.43 -61.04 -21.17
N ARG A 803 27.87 -62.24 -20.76
CA ARG A 803 27.03 -63.36 -20.32
C ARG A 803 26.65 -63.26 -18.83
N PRO A 804 25.45 -63.68 -18.41
CA PRO A 804 25.16 -63.98 -17.01
C PRO A 804 25.63 -65.40 -16.63
N HIS A 805 25.95 -65.59 -15.36
CA HIS A 805 25.94 -66.90 -14.69
C HIS A 805 24.75 -66.93 -13.72
N ALA A 806 24.18 -68.11 -13.52
CA ALA A 806 23.05 -68.40 -12.66
C ALA A 806 23.37 -69.68 -11.84
N PRO A 807 22.46 -70.21 -11.01
CA PRO A 807 21.86 -69.61 -9.81
C PRO A 807 22.01 -70.58 -8.61
N HIS A 808 21.41 -70.31 -7.44
CA HIS A 808 20.94 -71.39 -6.55
C HIS A 808 19.77 -70.95 -5.63
N ASN A 809 18.83 -71.89 -5.42
CA ASN A 809 17.70 -71.85 -4.45
C ASN A 809 18.21 -72.20 -3.02
N ASP A 810 17.45 -72.26 -1.91
CA ASP A 810 16.04 -72.64 -1.61
C ASP A 810 15.57 -71.96 -0.27
N LYS A 811 14.29 -71.60 -0.07
CA LYS A 811 13.20 -72.30 0.68
C LYS A 811 13.58 -72.81 2.09
N MET A 812 12.73 -72.87 3.13
CA MET A 812 11.31 -72.54 3.45
C MET A 812 11.24 -72.40 5.01
N ALA A 813 10.25 -71.83 5.69
CA ALA A 813 8.86 -72.29 5.82
C ALA A 813 7.95 -71.32 6.63
N SER A 814 6.64 -71.58 6.57
CA SER A 814 5.49 -70.85 7.14
C SER A 814 4.99 -71.55 8.46
N PRO A 815 3.79 -71.29 9.11
CA PRO A 815 2.55 -70.69 8.57
C PRO A 815 1.54 -69.94 9.52
N GLN A 816 0.45 -69.45 8.90
CA GLN A 816 -0.88 -69.03 9.45
C GLN A 816 -0.94 -67.70 10.24
N LYS A 817 -2.03 -66.90 10.18
CA LYS A 817 -3.42 -67.12 9.68
C LYS A 817 -4.04 -65.80 9.14
N VAL A 818 -5.05 -65.90 8.27
CA VAL A 818 -5.76 -64.75 7.63
C VAL A 818 -7.28 -64.85 7.88
N THR A 819 -7.94 -63.70 8.10
CA THR A 819 -9.40 -63.52 7.93
C THR A 819 -9.72 -62.22 7.17
N ARG A 820 -10.89 -62.16 6.52
CA ARG A 820 -11.25 -61.23 5.42
C ARG A 820 -11.92 -59.91 5.87
N SER A 821 -11.78 -58.87 5.03
CA SER A 821 -12.83 -58.00 4.42
C SER A 821 -12.24 -56.62 4.08
N ASP A 822 -12.67 -55.86 3.07
CA ASP A 822 -13.37 -56.20 1.83
C ASP A 822 -12.95 -55.20 0.72
N LYS A 823 -13.19 -55.53 -0.56
CA LYS A 823 -12.78 -54.70 -1.69
C LYS A 823 -13.75 -53.54 -1.97
N ALA A 824 -13.23 -52.33 -2.07
CA ALA A 824 -13.81 -51.26 -2.90
C ALA A 824 -12.77 -50.80 -3.92
N GLY A 825 -12.89 -51.27 -5.17
CA GLY A 825 -12.03 -50.84 -6.26
C GLY A 825 -12.51 -49.50 -6.82
N VAL A 826 -11.76 -48.42 -6.58
CA VAL A 826 -11.95 -47.16 -7.30
C VAL A 826 -11.18 -47.25 -8.62
N ALA A 827 -11.91 -47.39 -9.72
CA ALA A 827 -11.34 -47.21 -11.05
C ALA A 827 -11.07 -45.71 -11.25
N THR A 828 -9.81 -45.30 -11.09
CA THR A 828 -9.36 -43.94 -11.45
C THR A 828 -9.28 -43.82 -12.98
N HIS A 829 -10.41 -43.48 -13.60
CA HIS A 829 -10.38 -42.86 -14.93
C HIS A 829 -9.66 -41.52 -14.81
N SER A 830 -8.41 -41.48 -15.24
CA SER A 830 -7.63 -40.26 -15.35
C SER A 830 -8.20 -39.41 -16.49
N ASN A 831 -8.85 -38.29 -16.13
CA ASN A 831 -9.20 -37.21 -17.06
C ASN A 831 -7.95 -36.40 -17.45
N GLY A 832 -6.89 -37.07 -17.91
CA GLY A 832 -5.59 -36.52 -18.27
C GLY A 832 -5.57 -35.70 -19.57
N ARG A 833 -6.63 -34.94 -19.86
CA ARG A 833 -6.68 -33.95 -20.94
C ARG A 833 -6.84 -32.51 -20.44
N GLY A 834 -7.37 -32.31 -19.23
CA GLY A 834 -7.60 -30.96 -18.68
C GLY A 834 -6.37 -30.27 -18.08
N ASP A 835 -5.38 -31.05 -17.64
CA ASP A 835 -4.21 -30.49 -16.94
C ASP A 835 -3.26 -29.73 -17.87
N ASP A 836 -2.93 -30.32 -19.02
CA ASP A 836 -2.01 -29.72 -20.00
C ASP A 836 -2.64 -28.58 -20.80
N GLU A 837 -3.97 -28.61 -21.04
CA GLU A 837 -4.66 -27.61 -21.87
C GLU A 837 -4.52 -26.17 -21.36
N ILE A 838 -4.48 -25.92 -20.05
CA ILE A 838 -4.28 -24.56 -19.50
C ILE A 838 -2.82 -24.26 -19.15
N ALA A 839 -1.95 -25.27 -19.06
CA ALA A 839 -0.57 -25.12 -18.63
C ALA A 839 0.23 -24.24 -19.59
N ALA A 840 0.06 -24.45 -20.90
CA ALA A 840 0.62 -23.61 -21.94
C ALA A 840 -0.46 -22.92 -22.78
N ARG A 841 -0.19 -21.68 -23.21
CA ARG A 841 -1.03 -20.92 -24.14
C ARG A 841 -0.16 -20.17 -25.14
N SER A 842 -0.61 -20.19 -26.39
CA SER A 842 0.01 -19.46 -27.50
C SER A 842 -1.02 -18.66 -28.27
N PHE A 843 -0.62 -17.46 -28.67
CA PHE A 843 -1.48 -16.49 -29.34
C PHE A 843 -0.75 -15.80 -30.49
N LEU A 844 -1.51 -15.40 -31.49
CA LEU A 844 -1.07 -14.54 -32.58
C LEU A 844 -1.88 -13.24 -32.53
N ILE A 845 -1.19 -12.12 -32.48
CA ILE A 845 -1.74 -10.77 -32.44
C ILE A 845 -1.46 -10.13 -33.80
N ARG A 846 -2.50 -9.68 -34.51
CA ARG A 846 -2.36 -9.06 -35.84
C ARG A 846 -2.33 -7.55 -35.74
N HIS A 847 -1.39 -6.90 -36.42
CA HIS A 847 -1.27 -5.45 -36.49
C HIS A 847 -1.69 -4.90 -37.84
N ARG A 848 -2.13 -3.64 -37.85
CA ARG A 848 -2.55 -2.89 -39.04
C ARG A 848 -1.45 -2.69 -40.07
N ASP A 849 -0.19 -2.60 -39.63
CA ASP A 849 0.98 -2.41 -40.50
C ASP A 849 1.45 -3.72 -41.19
N GLY A 850 0.73 -4.83 -40.98
CA GLY A 850 1.07 -6.16 -41.49
C GLY A 850 2.00 -6.97 -40.58
N ALA A 851 2.51 -6.40 -39.49
CA ALA A 851 3.25 -7.16 -38.48
C ALA A 851 2.32 -8.14 -37.74
N SER A 852 2.90 -9.13 -37.10
CA SER A 852 2.19 -10.04 -36.21
C SER A 852 3.07 -10.43 -35.04
N ASP A 853 2.53 -10.34 -33.83
CA ASP A 853 3.23 -10.73 -32.62
C ASP A 853 2.76 -12.10 -32.15
N PHE A 854 3.69 -13.04 -32.09
CA PHE A 854 3.46 -14.39 -31.55
C PHE A 854 3.90 -14.43 -30.09
N LEU A 855 3.02 -14.90 -29.21
CA LEU A 855 3.31 -15.08 -27.79
C LEU A 855 3.09 -16.55 -27.40
N TYR A 856 3.97 -17.08 -26.56
CA TYR A 856 3.81 -18.36 -25.87
C TYR A 856 4.16 -18.18 -24.39
N SER A 857 3.30 -18.68 -23.51
CA SER A 857 3.49 -18.68 -22.05
C SER A 857 3.13 -20.06 -21.50
N ALA A 858 3.98 -20.61 -20.65
CA ALA A 858 3.79 -21.92 -20.01
C ALA A 858 4.16 -21.92 -18.52
N LEU A 859 3.44 -22.72 -17.75
CA LEU A 859 3.69 -22.98 -16.33
C LEU A 859 4.79 -24.02 -16.08
N ASP A 860 5.27 -24.67 -17.14
CA ASP A 860 6.27 -25.75 -17.11
C ASP A 860 7.34 -25.54 -18.20
N ASP A 861 8.32 -26.44 -18.24
CA ASP A 861 9.41 -26.44 -19.21
C ASP A 861 9.19 -27.42 -20.38
N LYS A 862 8.00 -28.04 -20.51
CA LYS A 862 7.74 -29.03 -21.57
C LYS A 862 7.84 -28.39 -22.96
N THR A 863 8.44 -29.12 -23.90
CA THR A 863 8.42 -28.74 -25.32
C THR A 863 7.06 -29.09 -25.91
N ARG A 864 6.49 -28.13 -26.62
CA ARG A 864 5.24 -28.26 -27.37
C ARG A 864 5.48 -27.86 -28.81
N SER A 865 4.84 -28.57 -29.73
CA SER A 865 5.06 -28.41 -31.17
C SER A 865 3.74 -28.31 -31.90
N GLY A 866 3.71 -27.58 -33.01
CA GLY A 866 2.51 -27.42 -33.82
C GLY A 866 2.80 -26.59 -35.07
N ALA A 867 2.33 -27.06 -36.23
CA ALA A 867 2.81 -26.59 -37.53
C ALA A 867 4.36 -26.57 -37.57
N ASP A 868 4.97 -25.43 -37.91
CA ASP A 868 6.43 -25.26 -37.98
C ASP A 868 7.08 -24.79 -36.66
N LEU A 869 6.35 -24.86 -35.53
CA LEU A 869 6.81 -24.40 -34.22
C LEU A 869 7.29 -25.57 -33.33
N SER A 870 8.38 -25.35 -32.58
CA SER A 870 8.77 -26.14 -31.41
C SER A 870 9.23 -25.19 -30.30
N LEU A 871 8.56 -25.24 -29.14
CA LEU A 871 8.65 -24.21 -28.10
C LEU A 871 8.79 -24.88 -26.74
N GLY A 872 9.86 -24.58 -26.00
CA GLY A 872 10.09 -25.08 -24.65
C GLY A 872 10.69 -24.00 -23.75
N GLY A 873 9.94 -23.60 -22.72
CA GLY A 873 10.32 -22.53 -21.80
C GLY A 873 9.11 -21.83 -21.17
N LYS A 874 9.36 -20.86 -20.29
CA LYS A 874 8.28 -20.17 -19.55
C LYS A 874 7.59 -19.08 -20.37
N PHE A 875 8.34 -18.23 -21.05
CA PHE A 875 7.78 -17.15 -21.89
C PHE A 875 8.61 -16.90 -23.15
N ILE A 876 7.93 -16.77 -24.27
CA ILE A 876 8.49 -16.46 -25.59
C ILE A 876 7.59 -15.40 -26.23
N PHE A 877 8.19 -14.32 -26.75
CA PHE A 877 7.50 -13.33 -27.58
C PHE A 877 8.31 -13.10 -28.86
N ALA A 878 7.67 -13.17 -30.02
CA ALA A 878 8.31 -12.95 -31.32
C ALA A 878 7.49 -11.96 -32.16
N ARG A 879 8.09 -10.81 -32.51
CA ARG A 879 7.53 -9.90 -33.53
C ARG A 879 7.95 -10.37 -34.90
N VAL A 880 6.98 -10.68 -35.75
CA VAL A 880 7.16 -11.17 -37.12
C VAL A 880 6.68 -10.09 -38.10
N LYS A 881 7.49 -9.78 -39.11
CA LYS A 881 7.14 -8.87 -40.21
C LYS A 881 7.68 -9.41 -41.52
N ASP A 882 6.87 -9.35 -42.57
CA ASP A 882 7.19 -9.89 -43.90
C ASP A 882 7.66 -11.37 -43.90
N GLY A 883 7.13 -12.15 -42.94
CA GLY A 883 7.47 -13.57 -42.74
C GLY A 883 8.77 -13.84 -41.97
N ALA A 884 9.55 -12.82 -41.61
CA ALA A 884 10.78 -12.93 -40.82
C ALA A 884 10.58 -12.41 -39.39
N VAL A 885 11.35 -12.93 -38.43
CA VAL A 885 11.36 -12.39 -37.06
C VAL A 885 12.12 -11.07 -37.05
N ALA A 886 11.47 -10.00 -36.63
CA ALA A 886 12.10 -8.71 -36.38
C ALA A 886 12.75 -8.65 -34.99
N SER A 887 12.08 -9.22 -33.97
CA SER A 887 12.64 -9.39 -32.63
C SER A 887 12.04 -10.59 -31.90
N LEU A 888 12.84 -11.24 -31.05
CA LEU A 888 12.49 -12.40 -30.23
C LEU A 888 12.95 -12.15 -28.80
N TYR A 889 12.09 -12.44 -27.83
CA TYR A 889 12.32 -12.26 -26.40
C TYR A 889 12.05 -13.58 -25.69
N LEU A 890 12.99 -14.01 -24.85
CA LEU A 890 13.04 -15.34 -24.25
C LEU A 890 13.23 -15.21 -22.74
N VAL A 891 12.38 -15.87 -21.94
CA VAL A 891 12.53 -15.97 -20.49
C VAL A 891 12.39 -17.43 -20.06
N GLY A 892 13.45 -17.98 -19.46
CA GLY A 892 13.50 -19.38 -19.04
C GLY A 892 13.33 -20.37 -20.19
N VAL A 893 13.94 -20.10 -21.35
CA VAL A 893 13.75 -20.87 -22.60
C VAL A 893 14.89 -21.85 -22.84
N ARG A 894 14.54 -23.09 -23.22
CA ARG A 894 15.49 -24.12 -23.70
C ARG A 894 15.49 -24.28 -25.21
N GLU A 895 14.35 -24.03 -25.85
CA GLU A 895 14.20 -24.13 -27.30
C GLU A 895 13.13 -23.16 -27.81
N PHE A 896 13.51 -22.39 -28.81
CA PHE A 896 12.60 -21.77 -29.75
C PHE A 896 12.96 -22.26 -31.16
N GLN A 897 11.99 -22.83 -31.87
CA GLN A 897 12.04 -23.07 -33.29
C GLN A 897 10.74 -22.53 -33.89
N GLY A 898 10.86 -21.70 -34.94
CA GLY A 898 9.71 -21.09 -35.60
C GLY A 898 10.15 -19.98 -36.55
N PHE A 899 9.32 -19.68 -37.55
CA PHE A 899 9.53 -18.58 -38.51
C PHE A 899 10.94 -18.59 -39.17
N GLY A 900 11.45 -19.79 -39.49
CA GLY A 900 12.78 -19.98 -40.11
C GLY A 900 13.99 -19.88 -39.17
N LEU A 901 13.77 -19.65 -37.87
CA LEU A 901 14.82 -19.56 -36.85
C LEU A 901 14.82 -20.76 -35.91
N THR A 902 15.99 -21.03 -35.32
CA THR A 902 16.14 -21.86 -34.12
C THR A 902 17.06 -21.15 -33.14
N VAL A 903 16.66 -21.05 -31.87
CA VAL A 903 17.46 -20.47 -30.78
C VAL A 903 17.41 -21.41 -29.58
N LYS A 904 18.57 -21.80 -29.07
CA LYS A 904 18.73 -22.66 -27.89
C LYS A 904 19.72 -22.04 -26.91
N PRO A 905 19.25 -21.34 -25.87
CA PRO A 905 20.10 -20.87 -24.78
C PRO A 905 20.85 -22.03 -24.11
N GLU A 906 22.07 -21.79 -23.65
CA GLU A 906 22.90 -22.79 -22.96
C GLU A 906 22.29 -23.21 -21.61
N THR A 907 21.52 -22.32 -20.96
CA THR A 907 20.71 -22.64 -19.79
C THR A 907 19.39 -21.88 -19.78
N THR A 908 18.38 -22.45 -19.12
CA THR A 908 17.11 -21.78 -18.77
C THR A 908 17.25 -20.86 -17.55
N GLY A 909 18.36 -20.93 -16.81
CA GLY A 909 18.61 -20.13 -15.61
C GLY A 909 19.66 -20.75 -14.68
N TRP A 910 19.65 -20.30 -13.42
CA TRP A 910 20.47 -20.84 -12.34
C TRP A 910 19.60 -21.12 -11.13
N GLU A 911 19.85 -22.25 -10.47
CA GLU A 911 19.14 -22.71 -9.27
C GLU A 911 20.14 -23.24 -8.25
N GLY A 912 19.73 -23.28 -6.98
CA GLY A 912 20.50 -23.93 -5.92
C GLY A 912 20.02 -23.57 -4.51
N GLU A 913 20.66 -24.19 -3.52
CA GLU A 913 20.37 -23.98 -2.10
C GLU A 913 21.17 -22.79 -1.53
N VAL A 914 20.54 -22.00 -0.65
CA VAL A 914 21.22 -21.06 0.23
C VAL A 914 21.89 -21.82 1.38
N GLU A 915 23.22 -21.90 1.38
CA GLU A 915 24.00 -22.55 2.44
C GLU A 915 24.22 -21.65 3.68
N GLY A 916 24.11 -20.34 3.52
CA GLY A 916 24.33 -19.36 4.60
C GLY A 916 23.93 -17.94 4.23
N VAL A 917 23.69 -17.11 5.25
CA VAL A 917 23.17 -15.73 5.13
C VAL A 917 23.95 -14.79 6.03
N ASP A 918 24.68 -13.85 5.44
CA ASP A 918 25.28 -12.71 6.16
C ASP A 918 24.33 -11.51 6.09
N ILE A 919 23.62 -11.29 7.21
CA ILE A 919 22.68 -10.19 7.39
C ILE A 919 23.36 -8.82 7.25
N LYS A 920 24.62 -8.67 7.67
CA LYS A 920 25.30 -7.37 7.69
C LYS A 920 25.68 -6.91 6.29
N THR A 921 26.16 -7.83 5.46
CA THR A 921 26.56 -7.54 4.07
C THR A 921 25.45 -7.79 3.06
N ARG A 922 24.29 -8.31 3.49
CA ARG A 922 23.17 -8.74 2.63
C ARG A 922 23.58 -9.82 1.62
N ALA A 923 24.55 -10.65 2.01
CA ALA A 923 25.15 -11.66 1.15
C ALA A 923 24.61 -13.06 1.48
N LEU A 924 24.16 -13.77 0.45
CA LEU A 924 23.84 -15.19 0.49
C LEU A 924 25.05 -15.99 0.01
N ILE A 925 25.26 -17.16 0.61
CA ILE A 925 26.38 -18.05 0.30
C ILE A 925 25.81 -19.33 -0.32
N THR A 926 26.34 -19.75 -1.47
CA THR A 926 25.96 -20.99 -2.15
C THR A 926 27.16 -21.62 -2.86
N THR A 927 27.06 -22.91 -3.21
CA THR A 927 28.02 -23.64 -4.06
C THR A 927 27.58 -23.71 -5.53
N ALA A 928 26.40 -23.18 -5.88
CA ALA A 928 25.97 -23.08 -7.27
C ALA A 928 26.95 -22.24 -8.11
N ASP A 929 27.25 -22.73 -9.32
CA ASP A 929 28.09 -22.01 -10.28
C ASP A 929 27.26 -20.98 -11.05
N ILE A 930 27.38 -19.72 -10.65
CA ILE A 930 26.65 -18.59 -11.19
C ILE A 930 27.68 -17.58 -11.73
N PRO A 931 27.48 -16.97 -12.92
CA PRO A 931 28.44 -16.00 -13.47
C PRO A 931 28.57 -14.75 -12.59
N ASP A 932 29.82 -14.34 -12.34
CA ASP A 932 30.22 -13.19 -11.53
C ASP A 932 30.82 -12.04 -12.36
N ASP A 933 30.69 -12.10 -13.68
CA ASP A 933 31.10 -11.06 -14.65
C ASP A 933 30.18 -9.82 -14.70
N GLY A 934 29.18 -9.76 -13.83
CA GLY A 934 28.25 -8.63 -13.70
C GLY A 934 26.97 -8.74 -14.53
N ARG A 935 26.85 -9.71 -15.45
CA ARG A 935 25.66 -9.86 -16.33
C ARG A 935 24.33 -10.08 -15.60
N LEU A 936 24.37 -10.44 -14.32
CA LEU A 936 23.20 -10.66 -13.46
C LEU A 936 22.91 -9.50 -12.48
N ALA A 937 23.65 -8.39 -12.57
CA ALA A 937 23.35 -7.21 -11.77
C ALA A 937 21.96 -6.64 -12.12
N GLY A 938 21.15 -6.34 -11.11
CA GLY A 938 19.75 -5.89 -11.24
C GLY A 938 18.73 -6.99 -11.56
N ALA A 939 19.18 -8.20 -11.88
CA ALA A 939 18.30 -9.34 -12.17
C ALA A 939 17.47 -9.77 -10.94
N MET A 940 16.32 -10.38 -11.19
CA MET A 940 15.47 -10.95 -10.16
C MET A 940 16.05 -12.29 -9.67
N ILE A 941 16.09 -12.46 -8.35
CA ILE A 941 16.28 -13.75 -7.70
C ILE A 941 15.09 -14.03 -6.80
N THR A 942 14.52 -15.24 -6.91
CA THR A 942 13.32 -15.66 -6.17
C THR A 942 13.67 -16.84 -5.27
N PHE A 943 13.24 -16.80 -4.01
CA PHE A 943 13.47 -17.82 -2.99
C PHE A 943 12.19 -18.55 -2.62
N SER A 944 12.31 -19.86 -2.42
CA SER A 944 11.22 -20.75 -2.06
C SER A 944 11.64 -21.73 -0.98
N ASN A 945 10.66 -22.17 -0.18
CA ASN A 945 10.83 -23.22 0.81
C ASN A 945 9.49 -23.96 0.92
N PRO A 946 9.45 -25.30 1.07
CA PRO A 946 8.19 -26.03 1.26
C PRO A 946 7.34 -25.55 2.45
N GLY A 947 7.95 -24.91 3.46
CA GLY A 947 7.23 -24.30 4.58
C GLY A 947 6.65 -22.91 4.30
N TYR A 948 6.97 -22.27 3.17
CA TYR A 948 6.51 -20.92 2.85
C TYR A 948 5.10 -20.93 2.24
N SER A 949 4.28 -19.94 2.62
CA SER A 949 2.99 -19.69 1.94
C SER A 949 3.12 -19.03 0.56
N ARG A 950 4.32 -18.51 0.24
CA ARG A 950 4.66 -17.78 -0.99
C ARG A 950 6.17 -17.66 -1.17
N THR A 951 6.63 -17.43 -2.39
CA THR A 951 8.03 -17.05 -2.64
C THR A 951 8.32 -15.63 -2.15
N THR A 952 9.60 -15.33 -1.92
CA THR A 952 10.09 -13.95 -1.72
C THR A 952 11.09 -13.61 -2.83
N SER A 953 11.11 -12.37 -3.32
CA SER A 953 11.99 -11.97 -4.43
C SER A 953 12.80 -10.70 -4.12
N TYR A 954 14.02 -10.66 -4.65
CA TYR A 954 15.02 -9.62 -4.42
C TYR A 954 15.73 -9.27 -5.73
N ARG A 955 16.46 -8.15 -5.74
CA ARG A 955 17.39 -7.83 -6.83
C ARG A 955 18.82 -8.17 -6.44
N ILE A 956 19.54 -8.75 -7.40
CA ILE A 956 20.97 -9.03 -7.24
C ILE A 956 21.74 -7.71 -7.43
N ALA A 957 22.38 -7.22 -6.37
CA ALA A 957 23.27 -6.06 -6.46
C ALA A 957 24.57 -6.43 -7.19
N LYS A 958 25.15 -7.60 -6.84
CA LYS A 958 26.32 -8.20 -7.49
C LYS A 958 26.51 -9.66 -7.08
N ILE A 959 27.34 -10.38 -7.83
CA ILE A 959 27.82 -11.73 -7.50
C ILE A 959 29.34 -11.68 -7.37
N VAL A 960 29.91 -12.47 -6.45
CA VAL A 960 31.35 -12.55 -6.21
C VAL A 960 31.74 -14.01 -5.93
N LYS A 961 32.72 -14.57 -6.65
CA LYS A 961 33.31 -15.88 -6.30
C LYS A 961 34.47 -15.71 -5.33
N GLU A 962 34.41 -16.39 -4.20
CA GLU A 962 35.46 -16.40 -3.17
C GLU A 962 35.66 -17.82 -2.62
N SER A 963 36.91 -18.30 -2.59
CA SER A 963 37.30 -19.56 -1.93
C SER A 963 36.45 -20.79 -2.32
N GLY A 964 36.05 -20.88 -3.60
CA GLY A 964 35.22 -21.98 -4.11
C GLY A 964 33.73 -21.89 -3.75
N ARG A 965 33.26 -20.73 -3.28
CA ARG A 965 31.85 -20.43 -3.02
C ARG A 965 31.41 -19.18 -3.77
N THR A 966 30.12 -19.11 -4.08
CA THR A 966 29.47 -17.96 -4.70
C THR A 966 28.78 -17.13 -3.62
N LYS A 967 29.06 -15.81 -3.59
CA LYS A 967 28.33 -14.84 -2.77
C LYS A 967 27.38 -14.02 -3.66
N ILE A 968 26.09 -14.06 -3.35
CA ILE A 968 25.07 -13.25 -4.02
C ILE A 968 24.71 -12.10 -3.08
N VAL A 969 25.03 -10.86 -3.44
CA VAL A 969 24.71 -9.66 -2.65
C VAL A 969 23.38 -9.09 -3.14
N LEU A 970 22.46 -8.80 -2.23
CA LEU A 970 21.12 -8.28 -2.54
C LEU A 970 21.05 -6.75 -2.41
N ASP A 971 20.24 -6.09 -3.23
CA ASP A 971 19.93 -4.64 -3.10
C ASP A 971 19.28 -4.37 -1.73
N GLU A 972 18.28 -5.18 -1.35
CA GLU A 972 17.46 -5.00 -0.15
C GLU A 972 17.94 -5.84 1.06
N PRO A 973 17.68 -5.42 2.33
CA PRO A 973 17.98 -6.22 3.51
C PRO A 973 17.03 -7.42 3.69
N VAL A 974 17.56 -8.52 4.24
CA VAL A 974 16.79 -9.75 4.54
C VAL A 974 16.09 -9.76 5.90
N VAL A 975 16.34 -8.75 6.76
CA VAL A 975 15.60 -8.55 8.01
C VAL A 975 14.36 -7.71 7.70
N VAL A 976 13.18 -8.26 8.00
CA VAL A 976 11.89 -7.65 7.63
C VAL A 976 11.11 -7.06 8.81
N GLY A 977 11.59 -7.26 10.05
CA GLY A 977 11.09 -6.63 11.27
C GLY A 977 11.72 -7.19 12.56
N LYS A 978 11.18 -6.80 13.71
CA LYS A 978 11.58 -7.24 15.06
C LYS A 978 10.39 -7.63 15.95
N GLY A 979 10.65 -8.44 16.96
CA GLY A 979 9.72 -8.76 18.06
C GLY A 979 10.40 -8.74 19.42
N GLU A 980 9.61 -8.77 20.49
CA GLU A 980 10.06 -8.88 21.88
C GLU A 980 9.36 -10.08 22.51
N ALA A 981 10.07 -11.18 22.71
CA ALA A 981 9.53 -12.41 23.27
C ALA A 981 9.18 -12.20 24.75
N THR A 982 7.92 -11.93 25.07
CA THR A 982 7.48 -11.67 26.46
C THR A 982 7.02 -12.90 27.23
N GLU A 983 6.55 -13.93 26.54
CA GLU A 983 6.07 -15.18 27.16
C GLU A 983 6.41 -16.37 26.27
N ILE A 984 6.88 -17.46 26.87
CA ILE A 984 7.15 -18.74 26.20
C ILE A 984 6.14 -19.76 26.74
N LYS A 985 5.06 -19.99 25.98
CA LYS A 985 3.92 -20.85 26.36
C LYS A 985 4.21 -22.31 26.00
N GLY A 986 5.15 -22.91 26.73
CA GLY A 986 5.63 -24.26 26.43
C GLY A 986 6.54 -24.31 25.19
N PRO A 987 6.82 -25.50 24.64
CA PRO A 987 7.92 -25.70 23.69
C PRO A 987 7.66 -25.17 22.27
N ARG A 988 6.47 -24.66 21.94
CA ARG A 988 6.08 -24.32 20.56
C ARG A 988 5.39 -22.98 20.38
N THR A 989 5.25 -22.17 21.43
CA THR A 989 4.48 -20.93 21.37
C THR A 989 5.25 -19.79 22.03
N LEU A 990 5.47 -18.72 21.27
CA LEU A 990 6.16 -17.51 21.68
C LEU A 990 5.23 -16.31 21.51
N VAL A 991 5.03 -15.52 22.55
CA VAL A 991 4.23 -14.29 22.49
C VAL A 991 5.14 -13.08 22.34
N SER A 992 5.00 -12.37 21.22
CA SER A 992 5.66 -11.09 20.99
C SER A 992 4.79 -9.93 21.47
N ARG A 993 5.35 -9.07 22.32
CA ARG A 993 4.69 -7.82 22.75
C ARG A 993 4.60 -6.80 21.63
N ILE A 994 5.63 -6.74 20.78
CA ILE A 994 5.65 -5.93 19.57
C ILE A 994 4.90 -6.71 18.48
N PRO A 995 3.75 -6.22 17.97
CA PRO A 995 3.04 -6.87 16.89
C PRO A 995 3.76 -6.63 15.55
N HIS A 996 3.35 -7.33 14.50
CA HIS A 996 3.87 -7.10 13.15
C HIS A 996 2.72 -7.21 12.16
N GLU A 997 2.33 -6.10 11.55
CA GLU A 997 1.06 -6.03 10.81
C GLU A 997 1.11 -6.79 9.47
N TYR A 998 2.28 -7.10 8.93
CA TYR A 998 2.42 -8.10 7.85
C TYR A 998 1.90 -9.49 8.23
N ALA A 999 1.70 -9.80 9.52
CA ALA A 999 1.03 -11.03 9.98
C ALA A 999 -0.51 -10.96 9.88
N ARG A 1000 -1.09 -9.79 9.58
CA ARG A 1000 -2.52 -9.51 9.69
C ARG A 1000 -3.13 -9.07 8.37
N SER A 1001 -3.89 -9.96 7.73
CA SER A 1001 -4.59 -9.64 6.47
C SER A 1001 -5.69 -8.58 6.65
N VAL A 1002 -6.18 -8.04 5.53
CA VAL A 1002 -7.38 -7.19 5.45
C VAL A 1002 -8.59 -7.77 6.18
N HIS A 1003 -8.74 -9.10 6.22
CA HIS A 1003 -9.78 -9.81 6.97
C HIS A 1003 -9.56 -9.86 8.50
N ARG A 1004 -8.49 -9.21 8.99
CA ARG A 1004 -8.00 -9.21 10.39
C ARG A 1004 -7.62 -10.60 10.91
N GLN A 1005 -7.27 -11.52 10.00
CA GLN A 1005 -6.80 -12.87 10.28
C GLN A 1005 -5.30 -13.00 9.94
N GLU A 1006 -4.74 -14.19 10.11
CA GLU A 1006 -3.38 -14.48 9.66
C GLU A 1006 -3.24 -14.23 8.14
N SER A 1007 -2.22 -13.46 7.73
CA SER A 1007 -1.91 -13.22 6.31
C SER A 1007 -1.18 -14.40 5.64
N GLY A 1008 -0.46 -15.19 6.44
CA GLY A 1008 0.45 -16.25 6.00
C GLY A 1008 1.87 -15.79 5.67
N PHE A 1009 2.15 -14.48 5.70
CA PHE A 1009 3.43 -13.89 5.26
C PHE A 1009 4.67 -14.51 5.96
N PHE A 1010 4.55 -14.82 7.25
CA PHE A 1010 5.66 -15.37 8.06
C PHE A 1010 5.76 -16.90 8.09
N ARG A 1011 4.86 -17.65 7.42
CA ARG A 1011 4.91 -19.12 7.48
C ARG A 1011 6.22 -19.66 6.92
N GLY A 1012 6.85 -20.57 7.66
CA GLY A 1012 8.16 -21.17 7.40
C GLY A 1012 9.37 -20.25 7.60
N LYS A 1013 9.16 -18.96 7.91
CA LYS A 1013 10.23 -17.95 8.04
C LYS A 1013 10.96 -18.09 9.37
N LEU A 1014 12.25 -17.74 9.38
CA LEU A 1014 13.10 -17.82 10.55
C LEU A 1014 12.88 -16.62 11.47
N ILE A 1015 12.86 -16.85 12.79
CA ILE A 1015 13.17 -15.82 13.77
C ILE A 1015 14.50 -16.12 14.44
N ARG A 1016 15.33 -15.08 14.62
CA ARG A 1016 16.64 -15.16 15.29
C ARG A 1016 16.70 -14.16 16.44
N SER A 1017 17.03 -14.63 17.63
CA SER A 1017 17.16 -13.81 18.83
C SER A 1017 18.51 -13.12 18.94
N ALA A 1018 18.61 -12.08 19.78
CA ALA A 1018 19.86 -11.40 20.08
C ALA A 1018 20.93 -12.31 20.73
N SER A 1019 20.53 -13.35 21.48
CA SER A 1019 21.48 -14.35 22.01
C SER A 1019 21.80 -15.51 21.06
N GLY A 1020 21.21 -15.53 19.85
CA GLY A 1020 21.46 -16.53 18.82
C GLY A 1020 20.52 -17.73 18.84
N ALA A 1021 19.41 -17.68 19.60
CA ALA A 1021 18.35 -18.67 19.48
C ALA A 1021 17.66 -18.54 18.11
N GLU A 1022 17.29 -19.66 17.50
CA GLU A 1022 16.71 -19.73 16.16
C GLU A 1022 15.54 -20.70 16.14
N THR A 1023 14.47 -20.35 15.40
CA THR A 1023 13.33 -21.25 15.15
C THR A 1023 12.50 -20.76 13.97
N ARG A 1024 11.76 -21.66 13.31
CA ARG A 1024 10.87 -21.31 12.20
C ARG A 1024 9.44 -21.09 12.69
N ILE A 1025 8.77 -20.09 12.13
CA ILE A 1025 7.35 -19.80 12.38
C ILE A 1025 6.48 -20.79 11.62
N VAL A 1026 5.65 -21.54 12.35
CA VAL A 1026 4.60 -22.39 11.79
C VAL A 1026 3.35 -21.56 11.51
N ARG A 1027 3.01 -20.65 12.44
CA ARG A 1027 1.80 -19.84 12.36
C ARG A 1027 1.97 -18.50 13.08
N ALA A 1028 1.35 -17.44 12.57
CA ALA A 1028 1.28 -16.15 13.25
C ALA A 1028 -0.19 -15.76 13.51
N THR A 1029 -0.57 -15.62 14.79
CA THR A 1029 -1.93 -15.26 15.21
C THR A 1029 -1.96 -13.79 15.65
N PRO A 1030 -2.52 -12.86 14.84
CA PRO A 1030 -2.55 -11.44 15.17
C PRO A 1030 -3.55 -11.14 16.31
N GLY A 1031 -3.16 -10.23 17.20
CA GLY A 1031 -3.95 -9.79 18.35
C GLY A 1031 -3.39 -8.48 18.91
N LYS A 1032 -3.68 -8.17 20.19
CA LYS A 1032 -3.01 -7.05 20.90
C LYS A 1032 -1.51 -7.32 21.07
N THR A 1033 -1.17 -8.56 21.37
CA THR A 1033 0.15 -9.15 21.18
C THR A 1033 0.11 -10.08 19.97
N LEU A 1034 1.27 -10.42 19.41
CA LEU A 1034 1.38 -11.36 18.31
C LEU A 1034 1.81 -12.73 18.87
N GLU A 1035 0.95 -13.74 18.77
CA GLU A 1035 1.29 -15.10 19.17
C GLU A 1035 1.84 -15.88 17.98
N LEU A 1036 3.08 -16.37 18.11
CA LEU A 1036 3.78 -17.16 17.11
C LEU A 1036 3.79 -18.63 17.55
N GLU A 1037 3.18 -19.49 16.75
CA GLU A 1037 3.50 -20.93 16.80
C GLU A 1037 4.82 -21.14 16.05
N VAL A 1038 5.76 -21.83 16.69
CA VAL A 1038 7.11 -22.08 16.18
C VAL A 1038 7.47 -23.56 16.31
N GLU A 1039 8.51 -24.00 15.60
CA GLU A 1039 8.98 -25.39 15.65
C GLU A 1039 9.49 -25.79 17.04
N ASP A 1040 10.34 -24.94 17.62
CA ASP A 1040 10.87 -25.02 19.00
C ASP A 1040 11.06 -23.60 19.59
N ALA A 1041 10.46 -23.31 20.73
CA ALA A 1041 10.60 -22.04 21.46
C ALA A 1041 11.58 -22.11 22.64
N SER A 1042 12.12 -23.30 22.96
CA SER A 1042 12.81 -23.58 24.23
C SER A 1042 14.11 -22.78 24.46
N ALA A 1043 14.76 -22.33 23.39
CA ALA A 1043 15.98 -21.53 23.45
C ALA A 1043 15.72 -20.03 23.70
N PHE A 1044 14.50 -19.54 23.47
CA PHE A 1044 14.13 -18.12 23.63
C PHE A 1044 13.81 -17.77 25.08
N LYS A 1045 14.05 -16.51 25.47
CA LYS A 1045 13.85 -16.03 26.85
C LYS A 1045 12.88 -14.85 26.92
N PRO A 1046 12.06 -14.75 28.00
CA PRO A 1046 11.26 -13.56 28.26
C PRO A 1046 12.09 -12.27 28.30
N GLY A 1047 11.61 -11.23 27.62
CA GLY A 1047 12.27 -9.94 27.42
C GLY A 1047 13.30 -9.90 26.27
N GLU A 1048 13.46 -10.99 25.52
CA GLU A 1048 14.47 -11.07 24.46
C GLU A 1048 13.98 -10.51 23.12
N ILE A 1049 14.78 -9.61 22.52
CA ILE A 1049 14.54 -9.11 21.17
C ILE A 1049 14.94 -10.17 20.14
N PHE A 1050 14.09 -10.35 19.14
CA PHE A 1050 14.34 -11.21 17.98
C PHE A 1050 13.98 -10.51 16.67
N HIS A 1051 14.54 -10.99 15.57
CA HIS A 1051 14.33 -10.44 14.23
C HIS A 1051 13.72 -11.48 13.30
N TYR A 1052 12.81 -11.05 12.43
CA TYR A 1052 12.23 -11.87 11.37
C TYR A 1052 13.17 -11.85 10.17
N ILE A 1053 13.66 -13.03 9.77
CA ILE A 1053 14.62 -13.20 8.67
C ILE A 1053 13.88 -13.85 7.49
N ASP A 1054 13.85 -13.16 6.35
CA ASP A 1054 13.01 -13.54 5.22
C ASP A 1054 13.65 -14.57 4.26
N VAL A 1055 14.98 -14.68 4.27
CA VAL A 1055 15.76 -15.71 3.55
C VAL A 1055 16.69 -16.40 4.55
N GLN A 1056 16.73 -17.72 4.54
CA GLN A 1056 17.44 -18.56 5.50
C GLN A 1056 18.24 -19.67 4.81
N LYS A 1057 19.03 -20.41 5.59
CA LYS A 1057 19.69 -21.62 5.10
C LYS A 1057 18.65 -22.69 4.72
N GLY A 1058 18.87 -23.39 3.61
CA GLY A 1058 17.95 -24.41 3.09
C GLY A 1058 16.73 -23.85 2.38
N ASP A 1059 16.79 -22.59 1.93
CA ASP A 1059 15.88 -22.07 0.92
C ASP A 1059 16.47 -22.33 -0.46
N GLU A 1060 15.63 -22.73 -1.41
CA GLU A 1060 15.97 -22.89 -2.82
C GLU A 1060 15.78 -21.56 -3.54
N PHE A 1061 16.76 -21.13 -4.33
CA PHE A 1061 16.65 -19.95 -5.18
C PHE A 1061 16.57 -20.30 -6.67
N ARG A 1062 15.97 -19.39 -7.44
CA ARG A 1062 15.98 -19.41 -8.91
C ARG A 1062 16.27 -18.03 -9.49
N ILE A 1063 17.08 -18.01 -10.54
CA ILE A 1063 17.36 -16.87 -11.42
C ILE A 1063 17.04 -17.33 -12.85
N ASP A 1064 15.99 -16.82 -13.48
CA ASP A 1064 15.66 -17.19 -14.86
C ASP A 1064 16.61 -16.53 -15.86
N ALA A 1065 17.06 -17.29 -16.86
CA ALA A 1065 17.82 -16.74 -17.98
C ALA A 1065 16.91 -15.91 -18.89
N VAL A 1066 17.42 -14.78 -19.36
CA VAL A 1066 16.73 -13.87 -20.27
C VAL A 1066 17.56 -13.64 -21.52
N GLY A 1067 16.91 -13.54 -22.67
CA GLY A 1067 17.60 -13.30 -23.95
C GLY A 1067 16.73 -12.57 -24.96
N ARG A 1068 17.36 -11.74 -25.78
CA ARG A 1068 16.77 -10.96 -26.87
C ARG A 1068 17.56 -11.22 -28.15
N LEU A 1069 16.85 -11.50 -29.24
CA LEU A 1069 17.39 -11.51 -30.61
C LEU A 1069 16.72 -10.37 -31.37
N GLU A 1070 17.50 -9.53 -32.07
CA GLU A 1070 17.00 -8.42 -32.87
C GLU A 1070 17.56 -8.50 -34.30
N ARG A 1071 16.70 -8.30 -35.31
CA ARG A 1071 17.10 -8.27 -36.71
C ARG A 1071 17.49 -6.85 -37.11
N LEU A 1072 18.78 -6.65 -37.32
CA LEU A 1072 19.36 -5.37 -37.72
C LEU A 1072 18.93 -4.98 -39.15
N PRO A 1073 18.99 -3.68 -39.51
CA PRO A 1073 18.72 -3.21 -40.88
C PRO A 1073 19.60 -3.85 -41.96
N SER A 1074 20.74 -4.44 -41.58
CA SER A 1074 21.63 -5.22 -42.45
C SER A 1074 21.13 -6.63 -42.78
N GLY A 1075 20.00 -7.07 -42.20
CA GLY A 1075 19.50 -8.45 -42.27
C GLY A 1075 20.26 -9.44 -41.38
N GLN A 1076 21.16 -8.96 -40.51
CA GLN A 1076 21.86 -9.79 -39.51
C GLN A 1076 21.08 -9.81 -38.20
N TYR A 1077 21.22 -10.88 -37.41
CA TYR A 1077 20.67 -10.93 -36.05
C TYR A 1077 21.74 -10.58 -35.01
N GLN A 1078 21.38 -9.74 -34.04
CA GLN A 1078 22.16 -9.48 -32.83
C GLN A 1078 21.50 -10.18 -31.65
N TYR A 1079 22.28 -10.94 -30.87
CA TYR A 1079 21.81 -11.58 -29.64
C TYR A 1079 22.44 -10.95 -28.40
N THR A 1080 21.60 -10.65 -27.41
CA THR A 1080 21.99 -10.12 -26.09
C THR A 1080 21.19 -10.89 -25.02
N GLY A 1081 21.85 -11.38 -23.97
CA GLY A 1081 21.19 -12.17 -22.94
C GLY A 1081 22.12 -12.57 -21.79
N THR A 1082 21.53 -13.09 -20.71
CA THR A 1082 22.30 -13.55 -19.53
C THR A 1082 22.95 -14.91 -19.76
N SER A 1083 22.39 -15.75 -20.65
CA SER A 1083 22.99 -16.99 -21.15
C SER A 1083 23.38 -16.82 -22.62
N ALA A 1084 24.42 -17.50 -23.12
CA ALA A 1084 24.69 -17.58 -24.55
C ALA A 1084 23.72 -18.57 -25.23
N ALA A 1085 23.69 -18.62 -26.56
CA ALA A 1085 22.75 -19.47 -27.30
C ALA A 1085 23.31 -20.01 -28.64
N ASP A 1086 22.99 -21.26 -28.99
CA ASP A 1086 23.09 -21.79 -30.37
C ASP A 1086 21.93 -21.18 -31.18
N ILE A 1087 22.28 -20.40 -32.21
CA ILE A 1087 21.33 -19.70 -33.07
C ILE A 1087 21.53 -20.19 -34.50
N ARG A 1088 20.44 -20.57 -35.17
CA ARG A 1088 20.43 -20.98 -36.57
C ARG A 1088 19.39 -20.16 -37.31
N ALA A 1089 19.87 -19.39 -38.29
CA ALA A 1089 19.09 -18.53 -39.16
C ALA A 1089 19.15 -19.03 -40.63
N PRO A 1090 18.29 -18.55 -41.53
CA PRO A 1090 18.37 -18.82 -42.96
C PRO A 1090 19.76 -18.50 -43.54
N ARG A 1091 20.21 -19.29 -44.54
CA ARG A 1091 21.60 -19.26 -45.07
C ARG A 1091 22.10 -17.91 -45.60
N THR A 1092 21.23 -16.94 -45.83
CA THR A 1092 21.57 -15.58 -46.29
C THR A 1092 21.83 -14.59 -45.16
N GLU A 1093 21.57 -14.96 -43.90
CA GLU A 1093 21.64 -14.07 -42.74
C GLU A 1093 22.84 -14.45 -41.83
N ARG A 1094 23.56 -13.45 -41.31
CA ARG A 1094 24.67 -13.64 -40.35
C ARG A 1094 24.21 -13.33 -38.93
N ILE A 1095 24.85 -13.96 -37.96
CA ILE A 1095 24.58 -13.78 -36.52
C ILE A 1095 25.77 -13.03 -35.90
N LEU A 1096 25.47 -12.04 -35.08
CA LEU A 1096 26.39 -11.29 -34.25
C LEU A 1096 26.10 -11.63 -32.78
N HIS A 1097 27.14 -12.03 -32.05
CA HIS A 1097 27.10 -12.19 -30.61
C HIS A 1097 27.81 -11.00 -29.98
N GLU A 1098 27.10 -10.22 -29.19
CA GLU A 1098 27.69 -9.16 -28.40
C GLU A 1098 28.20 -9.78 -27.09
N LYS A 1099 29.50 -9.60 -26.82
CA LYS A 1099 30.05 -9.85 -25.48
C LYS A 1099 30.06 -8.52 -24.74
N ASP A 1100 29.32 -8.51 -23.63
CA ASP A 1100 29.39 -7.53 -22.55
C ASP A 1100 28.96 -6.08 -22.91
N ASP A 1101 27.66 -5.78 -22.78
CA ASP A 1101 27.15 -4.40 -22.65
C ASP A 1101 26.42 -4.23 -21.29
N PRO A 1102 26.98 -3.45 -20.34
CA PRO A 1102 26.43 -3.29 -19.00
C PRO A 1102 25.46 -2.08 -18.92
N ARG A 1103 24.31 -2.16 -19.60
CA ARG A 1103 23.31 -1.07 -19.67
C ARG A 1103 21.88 -1.50 -19.33
#